data_AF-A0A7X8M977-F1
#
_entry.id   AF-A0A7X8M977-F1
#
_cell.length_a   1.000
_cell.length_b   1.000
_cell.length_c   1.000
_cell.angle_alpha   90.00
_cell.angle_beta   90.00
_cell.angle_gamma   90.00
#
_symmetry.space_group_name_H-M   'P 1'
#
loop_
_entity.id
_entity.type
_entity.pdbx_description
1 polymer ?
#
loop_
_entity_poly.entity_id
_entity_poly.type
_entity_poly.pdbx_seq_one_letter_code
_entity_poly.pdbx_strand_id
1 'polypeptide(L)'
;MSSGESHRLMRDAVINNLAAPVSALVGLLVVPMMLTALGHDQYGLWIVAASLMGIILSIDFGLGPSINRIIAANQTRWADDDISFVESVGNVYLLVGAGGCLLLLSTGLFFPDKLHFSHFNPRTVTIVFALFGIIFFFEKISAFAYAVLSGFRRFDLLNMVSIVASVGWVIGVFLIVAVGGSLYSLVVFQLVVAILRSLSLLWLVVGACPHIRFRPGVVKWSAVHQHLPFVFSSFLLDTMSGISWNYGPMLIGFIMGPAAAVPFYIGQKIPMAISSINWRSAEVLFPAASQNQQEGEKSGGVLRVGLRWSLVLVCPFLCFIFVAAPAVLQAWLSHPPHGAVEILRIMSVVVLADAVIAAPLTILWGRGVIKSIVALSLFLGFGIIILTSVLIPFMGIAGAAWGMMLPMIPTAAVLLKIASAEYGLETRQLILETIRGLLLPVFVCSFSIYFILLLLGSGRLPVILAVMTGLVLYGIILIGFTGRSEEKQFIRHMAANISFLRAIKRFSRVFYDFLASPMTKSSCFEKIYQVPDPWQAGESEGQAHFRKVLSLLDKVSEGKFHYALEVGCAEGAFTRLLSTRCRSLLAVDFSETALTRARHNVPDAHVSFQNLNILTDPVSGKFDFVAAMDLMENMFHPWDVKRVRDKLVAALAADGYFLLVCQKQDSEFEKSWWADLFIRGGVAIRNYVGRHPSLRLVHSETTEHRVYAVFRKTSS
;
A
#
# COMPACT_ATOMS: atom_id res chain seq x y z
N MET A 1 22.87 -5.47 -8.12
CA MET A 1 21.84 -4.40 -8.01
C MET A 1 22.21 -3.42 -6.89
N SER A 2 22.11 -2.11 -7.12
CA SER A 2 22.26 -1.12 -6.04
C SER A 2 21.05 -1.18 -5.08
N SER A 3 21.25 -0.93 -3.79
CA SER A 3 20.15 -0.99 -2.79
C SER A 3 18.98 -0.03 -3.11
N GLY A 4 19.29 1.09 -3.79
CA GLY A 4 18.29 2.07 -4.24
C GLY A 4 17.41 1.57 -5.39
N GLU A 5 17.92 0.70 -6.25
CA GLU A 5 17.18 0.15 -7.39
C GLU A 5 16.19 -0.94 -6.94
N SER A 6 16.60 -1.79 -5.98
CA SER A 6 15.72 -2.76 -5.33
C SER A 6 14.56 -2.08 -4.58
N HIS A 7 14.86 -1.03 -3.80
CA HIS A 7 13.83 -0.26 -3.11
C HIS A 7 12.85 0.44 -4.06
N ARG A 8 13.34 0.96 -5.20
CA ARG A 8 12.47 1.55 -6.23
C ARG A 8 11.60 0.51 -6.90
N LEU A 9 12.13 -0.67 -7.25
CA LEU A 9 11.35 -1.77 -7.82
C LEU A 9 10.25 -2.27 -6.88
N MET A 10 10.55 -2.43 -5.58
CA MET A 10 9.54 -2.81 -4.59
C MET A 10 8.47 -1.74 -4.39
N ARG A 11 8.85 -0.46 -4.38
CA ARG A 11 7.90 0.66 -4.29
C ARG A 11 7.02 0.73 -5.53
N ASP A 12 7.60 0.61 -6.71
CA ASP A 12 6.87 0.65 -7.97
C ASP A 12 5.94 -0.55 -8.11
N ALA A 13 6.34 -1.74 -7.63
CA ALA A 13 5.46 -2.90 -7.52
C ALA A 13 4.27 -2.65 -6.57
N VAL A 14 4.50 -2.07 -5.39
CA VAL A 14 3.41 -1.72 -4.46
C VAL A 14 2.47 -0.65 -5.05
N ILE A 15 3.02 0.39 -5.68
CA ILE A 15 2.23 1.47 -6.30
C ILE A 15 1.43 0.93 -7.49
N ASN A 16 2.04 0.11 -8.34
CA ASN A 16 1.38 -0.56 -9.47
C ASN A 16 0.14 -1.36 -9.03
N ASN A 17 0.10 -1.79 -7.76
CA ASN A 17 -0.89 -2.71 -7.25
C ASN A 17 -2.04 -2.05 -6.44
N LEU A 18 -2.08 -0.73 -6.26
CA LEU A 18 -3.10 -0.08 -5.41
C LEU A 18 -4.52 -0.09 -6.02
N ALA A 19 -4.68 -0.01 -7.34
CA ALA A 19 -6.02 0.04 -7.95
C ALA A 19 -6.75 -1.30 -7.94
N ALA A 20 -6.04 -2.43 -7.89
CA ALA A 20 -6.65 -3.75 -7.98
C ALA A 20 -7.47 -4.11 -6.71
N PRO A 21 -6.96 -3.96 -5.47
CA PRO A 21 -7.76 -4.14 -4.26
C PRO A 21 -8.98 -3.22 -4.20
N VAL A 22 -8.84 -1.96 -4.65
CA VAL A 22 -9.96 -1.01 -4.73
C VAL A 22 -11.02 -1.53 -5.69
N SER A 23 -10.62 -1.95 -6.89
CA SER A 23 -11.55 -2.49 -7.91
C SER A 23 -12.21 -3.80 -7.46
N ALA A 24 -11.48 -4.66 -6.75
CA ALA A 24 -12.03 -5.88 -6.16
C ALA A 24 -13.07 -5.57 -5.08
N LEU A 25 -12.79 -4.63 -4.18
CA LEU A 25 -13.73 -4.17 -3.15
C LEU A 25 -14.98 -3.54 -3.76
N VAL A 26 -14.79 -2.68 -4.76
CA VAL A 26 -15.86 -2.07 -5.57
C VAL A 26 -16.75 -3.16 -6.19
N GLY A 27 -16.14 -4.17 -6.80
CA GLY A 27 -16.86 -5.31 -7.37
C GLY A 27 -17.73 -6.03 -6.32
N LEU A 28 -17.21 -6.22 -5.10
CA LEU A 28 -17.96 -6.85 -4.00
C LEU A 28 -19.12 -5.99 -3.48
N LEU A 29 -18.96 -4.66 -3.46
CA LEU A 29 -20.02 -3.74 -3.00
C LEU A 29 -21.17 -3.61 -4.00
N VAL A 30 -20.87 -3.74 -5.29
CA VAL A 30 -21.84 -3.55 -6.37
C VAL A 30 -22.79 -4.74 -6.53
N VAL A 31 -22.33 -5.98 -6.27
CA VAL A 31 -23.15 -7.19 -6.48
C VAL A 31 -24.48 -7.16 -5.71
N PRO A 32 -24.53 -6.87 -4.39
CA PRO A 32 -25.81 -6.81 -3.67
C PRO A 32 -26.74 -5.72 -4.21
N MET A 33 -26.19 -4.56 -4.60
CA MET A 33 -26.97 -3.44 -5.15
C MET A 33 -27.60 -3.81 -6.49
N MET A 34 -26.82 -4.43 -7.39
CA MET A 34 -27.34 -4.88 -8.68
C MET A 34 -28.35 -6.01 -8.53
N LEU A 35 -28.10 -6.98 -7.65
CA LEU A 35 -29.00 -8.11 -7.44
C LEU A 35 -30.36 -7.66 -6.86
N THR A 36 -30.35 -6.74 -5.90
CA THR A 36 -31.57 -6.22 -5.26
C THR A 36 -32.37 -5.32 -6.20
N ALA A 37 -31.70 -4.48 -7.00
CA ALA A 37 -32.37 -3.56 -7.92
C ALA A 37 -32.94 -4.23 -9.17
N LEU A 38 -32.18 -5.17 -9.76
CA LEU A 38 -32.49 -5.77 -11.05
C LEU A 38 -33.21 -7.12 -10.94
N GLY A 39 -33.09 -7.79 -9.79
CA GLY A 39 -33.49 -9.19 -9.65
C GLY A 39 -32.57 -10.15 -10.42
N HIS A 40 -32.88 -11.44 -10.35
CA HIS A 40 -32.03 -12.50 -10.91
C HIS A 40 -31.97 -12.47 -12.45
N ASP A 41 -33.10 -12.16 -13.09
CA ASP A 41 -33.23 -12.17 -14.56
C ASP A 41 -32.38 -11.09 -15.24
N GLN A 42 -32.64 -9.81 -14.91
CA GLN A 42 -31.94 -8.69 -15.54
C GLN A 42 -30.47 -8.63 -15.14
N TYR A 43 -30.14 -8.96 -13.88
CA TYR A 43 -28.75 -9.08 -13.47
C TYR A 43 -28.02 -10.23 -14.16
N GLY A 44 -28.72 -11.36 -14.35
CA GLY A 44 -28.23 -12.48 -15.15
C GLY A 44 -27.89 -12.08 -16.58
N LEU A 45 -28.77 -11.32 -17.25
CA LEU A 45 -28.51 -10.83 -18.61
C LEU A 45 -27.26 -9.93 -18.67
N TRP A 46 -27.08 -9.05 -17.68
CA TRP A 46 -25.87 -8.25 -17.55
C TRP A 46 -24.62 -9.12 -17.36
N ILE A 47 -24.68 -10.16 -16.53
CA ILE A 47 -23.56 -11.09 -16.30
C ILE A 47 -23.17 -11.79 -17.61
N VAL A 48 -24.14 -12.30 -18.37
CA VAL A 48 -23.87 -13.03 -19.62
C VAL A 48 -23.22 -12.11 -20.65
N ALA A 49 -23.76 -10.91 -20.84
CA ALA A 49 -23.20 -9.93 -21.74
C ALA A 49 -21.78 -9.50 -21.31
N ALA A 50 -21.58 -9.26 -20.01
CA ALA A 50 -20.27 -8.92 -19.44
C ALA A 50 -19.25 -10.06 -19.57
N SER A 51 -19.66 -11.30 -19.37
CA SER A 51 -18.79 -12.47 -19.50
C SER A 51 -18.39 -12.73 -20.94
N LEU A 52 -19.31 -12.62 -21.90
CA LEU A 52 -18.96 -12.71 -23.33
C LEU A 52 -18.00 -11.57 -23.72
N MET A 53 -18.29 -10.33 -23.29
CA MET A 53 -17.37 -9.21 -23.48
C MET A 53 -15.99 -9.51 -22.87
N GLY A 54 -15.93 -10.08 -21.68
CA GLY A 54 -14.69 -10.44 -20.98
C GLY A 54 -13.81 -11.44 -21.75
N ILE A 55 -14.43 -12.44 -22.40
CA ILE A 55 -13.72 -13.39 -23.26
C ILE A 55 -13.19 -12.70 -24.51
N ILE A 56 -13.98 -11.85 -25.16
CA ILE A 56 -13.54 -11.12 -26.36
C ILE A 56 -12.44 -10.09 -25.98
N LEU A 57 -12.50 -9.52 -24.77
CA LEU A 57 -11.53 -8.55 -24.29
C LEU A 57 -10.15 -9.17 -24.05
N SER A 58 -10.08 -10.44 -23.62
CA SER A 58 -8.81 -11.15 -23.41
C SER A 58 -8.08 -11.50 -24.71
N ILE A 59 -8.78 -11.46 -25.85
CA ILE A 59 -8.17 -11.57 -27.17
C ILE A 59 -7.48 -10.24 -27.49
N ASP A 60 -6.23 -10.12 -27.05
CA ASP A 60 -5.38 -8.94 -27.25
C ASP A 60 -4.29 -9.12 -28.32
N PHE A 61 -4.22 -10.33 -28.90
CA PHE A 61 -3.14 -10.75 -29.80
C PHE A 61 -1.74 -10.51 -29.22
N GLY A 62 -1.56 -10.35 -27.90
CA GLY A 62 -0.26 -10.09 -27.25
C GLY A 62 0.37 -8.75 -27.63
N LEU A 63 -0.45 -7.82 -28.12
CA LEU A 63 -0.02 -6.51 -28.59
C LEU A 63 0.33 -5.57 -27.43
N GLY A 64 -0.44 -5.61 -26.33
CA GLY A 64 -0.20 -4.78 -25.15
C GLY A 64 1.17 -4.99 -24.50
N PRO A 65 1.55 -6.23 -24.13
CA PRO A 65 2.89 -6.53 -23.60
C PRO A 65 4.02 -6.17 -24.58
N SER A 66 3.77 -6.28 -25.88
CA SER A 66 4.76 -5.94 -26.91
C SER A 66 5.00 -4.43 -27.00
N ILE A 67 3.94 -3.61 -26.95
CA ILE A 67 4.05 -2.15 -26.81
C ILE A 67 4.85 -1.84 -25.56
N ASN A 68 4.41 -2.35 -24.40
CA ASN A 68 5.07 -2.07 -23.12
C ASN A 68 6.58 -2.33 -23.20
N ARG A 69 6.98 -3.49 -23.72
CA ARG A 69 8.39 -3.87 -23.87
C ARG A 69 9.19 -2.91 -24.76
N ILE A 70 8.65 -2.52 -25.92
CA ILE A 70 9.34 -1.63 -26.88
C ILE A 70 9.52 -0.24 -26.27
N ILE A 71 8.45 0.31 -25.68
CA ILE A 71 8.49 1.61 -25.02
C ILE A 71 9.44 1.60 -23.82
N ALA A 72 9.43 0.53 -23.02
CA ALA A 72 10.32 0.39 -21.87
C ALA A 72 11.80 0.30 -22.29
N ALA A 73 12.10 -0.27 -23.47
CA ALA A 73 13.45 -0.38 -24.00
C ALA A 73 13.98 0.95 -24.57
N ASN A 74 13.12 1.79 -25.14
CA ASN A 74 13.52 2.96 -25.94
C ASN A 74 13.14 4.31 -25.30
N GLN A 75 13.52 4.53 -24.03
CA GLN A 75 13.12 5.73 -23.28
C GLN A 75 13.80 7.04 -23.76
N THR A 76 15.00 6.98 -24.34
CA THR A 76 15.81 8.15 -24.68
C THR A 76 15.90 8.45 -26.18
N ARG A 77 15.69 7.45 -27.06
CA ARG A 77 15.74 7.61 -28.51
C ARG A 77 14.75 6.65 -29.18
N TRP A 78 13.88 7.19 -30.02
CA TRP A 78 12.87 6.44 -30.75
C TRP A 78 13.29 6.29 -32.20
N ALA A 79 13.25 5.05 -32.71
CA ALA A 79 13.35 4.81 -34.14
C ALA A 79 11.98 5.04 -34.80
N ASP A 80 11.97 5.46 -36.06
CA ASP A 80 10.73 5.65 -36.83
C ASP A 80 9.93 4.34 -36.95
N ASP A 81 10.61 3.20 -36.99
CA ASP A 81 10.00 1.87 -37.01
C ASP A 81 9.23 1.55 -35.72
N ASP A 82 9.73 1.95 -34.55
CA ASP A 82 9.06 1.75 -33.26
C ASP A 82 7.81 2.61 -33.13
N ILE A 83 7.89 3.87 -33.57
CA ILE A 83 6.74 4.79 -33.61
C ILE A 83 5.67 4.22 -34.54
N SER A 84 6.09 3.81 -35.74
CA SER A 84 5.22 3.21 -36.75
C SER A 84 4.58 1.89 -36.26
N PHE A 85 5.29 1.10 -35.45
CA PHE A 85 4.74 -0.08 -34.79
C PHE A 85 3.65 0.31 -33.79
N VAL A 86 3.92 1.23 -32.86
CA VAL A 86 2.94 1.64 -31.83
C VAL A 86 1.68 2.23 -32.48
N GLU A 87 1.83 3.06 -33.51
CA GLU A 87 0.70 3.60 -34.28
C GLU A 87 -0.10 2.50 -35.00
N SER A 88 0.58 1.55 -35.65
CA SER A 88 -0.07 0.42 -36.33
C SER A 88 -0.83 -0.46 -35.34
N VAL A 89 -0.25 -0.72 -34.17
CA VAL A 89 -0.92 -1.47 -33.11
C VAL A 89 -2.15 -0.73 -32.60
N GLY A 90 -2.07 0.59 -32.39
CA GLY A 90 -3.24 1.41 -32.03
C GLY A 90 -4.40 1.27 -33.03
N ASN A 91 -4.10 1.21 -34.34
CA ASN A 91 -5.09 0.94 -35.38
C ASN A 91 -5.64 -0.50 -35.32
N VAL A 92 -4.82 -1.49 -34.97
CA VAL A 92 -5.30 -2.86 -34.73
C VAL A 92 -6.28 -2.90 -33.54
N TYR A 93 -6.00 -2.19 -32.44
CA TYR A 93 -6.95 -2.08 -31.32
C TYR A 93 -8.29 -1.47 -31.74
N LEU A 94 -8.31 -0.47 -32.61
CA LEU A 94 -9.54 0.10 -33.17
C LEU A 94 -10.31 -0.92 -34.01
N LEU A 95 -9.63 -1.66 -34.90
CA LEU A 95 -10.26 -2.68 -35.74
C LEU A 95 -10.81 -3.84 -34.91
N VAL A 96 -10.04 -4.32 -33.93
CA VAL A 96 -10.49 -5.37 -32.99
C VAL A 96 -11.66 -4.85 -32.16
N GLY A 97 -11.60 -3.59 -31.70
CA GLY A 97 -12.69 -2.90 -31.01
C GLY A 97 -13.99 -2.91 -31.82
N ALA A 98 -13.92 -2.49 -33.09
CA ALA A 98 -15.07 -2.45 -33.99
C ALA A 98 -15.60 -3.85 -34.30
N GLY A 99 -14.70 -4.81 -34.58
CA GLY A 99 -15.07 -6.21 -34.84
C GLY A 99 -15.77 -6.86 -33.64
N GLY A 100 -15.24 -6.67 -32.42
CA GLY A 100 -15.87 -7.19 -31.20
C GLY A 100 -17.20 -6.50 -30.87
N CYS A 101 -17.34 -5.20 -31.17
CA CYS A 101 -18.62 -4.50 -31.07
C CYS A 101 -19.68 -5.12 -32.00
N LEU A 102 -19.32 -5.38 -33.27
CA LEU A 102 -20.20 -6.04 -34.24
C LEU A 102 -20.53 -7.48 -33.83
N LEU A 103 -19.57 -8.22 -33.27
CA LEU A 103 -19.78 -9.58 -32.76
C LEU A 103 -20.79 -9.58 -31.60
N LEU A 104 -20.64 -8.69 -30.63
CA LEU A 104 -21.57 -8.57 -29.50
C LEU A 104 -22.97 -8.16 -29.98
N LEU A 105 -23.07 -7.18 -30.87
CA LEU A 105 -24.34 -6.77 -31.49
C LEU A 105 -25.01 -7.94 -32.24
N SER A 106 -24.24 -8.68 -33.05
CA SER A 106 -24.73 -9.84 -33.79
C SER A 106 -25.27 -10.90 -32.83
N THR A 107 -24.57 -11.17 -31.73
CA THR A 107 -25.07 -12.09 -30.70
C THR A 107 -26.42 -11.63 -30.14
N GLY A 108 -26.56 -10.34 -29.84
CA GLY A 108 -27.82 -9.74 -29.37
C GLY A 108 -28.96 -9.78 -30.39
N LEU A 109 -28.68 -9.93 -31.69
CA LEU A 109 -29.67 -10.03 -32.76
C LEU A 109 -30.11 -11.47 -33.06
N PHE A 110 -29.17 -12.43 -33.03
CA PHE A 110 -29.43 -13.80 -33.49
C PHE A 110 -29.90 -14.77 -32.41
N PHE A 111 -29.54 -14.52 -31.15
CA PHE A 111 -29.78 -15.44 -30.05
C PHE A 111 -31.00 -15.17 -29.14
N PRO A 112 -31.73 -14.02 -29.18
CA PRO A 112 -32.92 -13.84 -28.33
C PRO A 112 -33.98 -14.94 -28.49
N ASP A 113 -34.21 -15.41 -29.72
CA ASP A 113 -35.26 -16.39 -30.04
C ASP A 113 -34.78 -17.85 -29.99
N LYS A 114 -33.46 -18.07 -29.94
CA LYS A 114 -32.84 -19.41 -30.05
C LYS A 114 -32.34 -19.99 -28.74
N LEU A 115 -32.18 -19.17 -27.72
CA LEU A 115 -31.72 -19.59 -26.39
C LEU A 115 -32.82 -19.38 -25.36
N HIS A 116 -32.56 -19.76 -24.10
CA HIS A 116 -33.47 -19.56 -22.97
C HIS A 116 -33.68 -18.07 -22.57
N PHE A 117 -33.50 -17.14 -23.52
CA PHE A 117 -33.85 -15.72 -23.40
C PHE A 117 -35.33 -15.44 -23.74
N SER A 118 -36.11 -16.46 -24.11
CA SER A 118 -37.50 -16.33 -24.58
C SER A 118 -38.45 -15.60 -23.63
N HIS A 119 -38.13 -15.54 -22.33
CA HIS A 119 -38.89 -14.78 -21.34
C HIS A 119 -38.58 -13.28 -21.32
N PHE A 120 -37.49 -12.84 -21.98
CA PHE A 120 -37.15 -11.44 -22.13
C PHE A 120 -37.73 -10.88 -23.42
N ASN A 121 -38.04 -9.59 -23.40
CA ASN A 121 -38.28 -8.85 -24.64
C ASN A 121 -37.00 -8.91 -25.51
N PRO A 122 -37.05 -9.44 -26.75
CA PRO A 122 -35.89 -9.54 -27.63
C PRO A 122 -35.16 -8.21 -27.81
N ARG A 123 -35.90 -7.10 -27.83
CA ARG A 123 -35.31 -5.74 -27.91
C ARG A 123 -34.40 -5.43 -26.72
N THR A 124 -34.76 -5.86 -25.51
CA THR A 124 -33.93 -5.64 -24.32
C THR A 124 -32.60 -6.36 -24.46
N VAL A 125 -32.62 -7.61 -24.92
CA VAL A 125 -31.41 -8.41 -25.14
C VAL A 125 -30.53 -7.72 -26.18
N THR A 126 -31.08 -7.36 -27.34
CA THR A 126 -30.32 -6.68 -28.40
C THR A 126 -29.69 -5.38 -27.92
N ILE A 127 -30.45 -4.51 -27.24
CA ILE A 127 -29.94 -3.22 -26.76
C ILE A 127 -28.81 -3.41 -25.73
N VAL A 128 -28.97 -4.35 -24.79
CA VAL A 128 -27.93 -4.61 -23.79
C VAL A 128 -26.64 -5.08 -24.46
N PHE A 129 -26.71 -6.08 -25.35
CA PHE A 129 -25.55 -6.56 -26.08
C PHE A 129 -24.94 -5.49 -27.00
N ALA A 130 -25.75 -4.63 -27.62
CA ALA A 130 -25.27 -3.50 -28.41
C ALA A 130 -24.50 -2.49 -27.56
N LEU A 131 -25.03 -2.11 -26.39
CA LEU A 131 -24.35 -1.21 -25.46
C LEU A 131 -23.05 -1.83 -24.94
N PHE A 132 -23.03 -3.12 -24.62
CA PHE A 132 -21.79 -3.85 -24.27
C PHE A 132 -20.79 -3.88 -25.43
N GLY A 133 -21.26 -3.95 -26.68
CA GLY A 133 -20.41 -3.80 -27.87
C GLY A 133 -19.72 -2.43 -27.93
N ILE A 134 -20.45 -1.36 -27.64
CA ILE A 134 -19.87 0.00 -27.60
C ILE A 134 -18.92 0.15 -26.40
N ILE A 135 -19.28 -0.38 -25.23
CA ILE A 135 -18.41 -0.42 -24.05
C ILE A 135 -17.08 -1.10 -24.41
N PHE A 136 -17.15 -2.27 -25.07
CA PHE A 136 -15.99 -3.03 -25.51
C PHE A 136 -15.06 -2.20 -26.42
N PHE A 137 -15.62 -1.44 -27.36
CA PHE A 137 -14.84 -0.57 -28.24
C PHE A 137 -14.01 0.44 -27.44
N PHE A 138 -14.61 1.12 -26.47
CA PHE A 138 -13.89 2.08 -25.60
C PHE A 138 -12.91 1.41 -24.62
N GLU A 139 -13.20 0.19 -24.16
CA GLU A 139 -12.25 -0.60 -23.37
C GLU A 139 -11.02 -1.01 -24.19
N LYS A 140 -11.15 -1.32 -25.49
CA LYS A 140 -9.99 -1.57 -26.36
C LYS A 140 -9.15 -0.31 -26.61
N ILE A 141 -9.77 0.86 -26.73
CA ILE A 141 -9.04 2.14 -26.75
C ILE A 141 -8.28 2.35 -25.43
N SER A 142 -8.93 2.07 -24.31
CA SER A 142 -8.32 2.16 -22.99
C SER A 142 -7.14 1.18 -22.82
N ALA A 143 -7.25 -0.04 -23.38
CA ALA A 143 -6.20 -1.05 -23.34
C ALA A 143 -4.93 -0.60 -24.09
N PHE A 144 -5.09 0.01 -25.27
CA PHE A 144 -3.98 0.62 -25.99
C PHE A 144 -3.30 1.72 -25.16
N ALA A 145 -4.07 2.68 -24.64
CA ALA A 145 -3.53 3.78 -23.85
C ALA A 145 -2.86 3.28 -22.56
N TYR A 146 -3.43 2.23 -21.93
CA TYR A 146 -2.83 1.55 -20.79
C TYR A 146 -1.47 0.94 -21.14
N ALA A 147 -1.36 0.21 -22.26
CA ALA A 147 -0.12 -0.40 -22.70
C ALA A 147 0.99 0.64 -22.93
N VAL A 148 0.63 1.79 -23.53
CA VAL A 148 1.56 2.91 -23.75
C VAL A 148 2.05 3.50 -22.43
N LEU A 149 1.15 3.94 -21.56
CA LEU A 149 1.49 4.55 -20.27
C LEU A 149 2.24 3.60 -19.33
N SER A 150 1.90 2.30 -19.40
CA SER A 150 2.56 1.24 -18.64
C SER A 150 4.01 1.04 -19.10
N GLY A 151 4.28 1.14 -20.41
CA GLY A 151 5.64 1.15 -20.95
C GLY A 151 6.49 2.32 -20.45
N PHE A 152 5.88 3.50 -20.27
CA PHE A 152 6.52 4.65 -19.62
C PHE A 152 6.61 4.56 -18.10
N ARG A 153 6.17 3.45 -17.51
CA ARG A 153 6.12 3.23 -16.06
C ARG A 153 5.31 4.30 -15.32
N ARG A 154 4.32 4.93 -15.97
CA ARG A 154 3.38 5.89 -15.35
C ARG A 154 2.24 5.19 -14.63
N PHE A 155 2.60 4.26 -13.75
CA PHE A 155 1.64 3.50 -12.95
C PHE A 155 0.87 4.39 -11.98
N ASP A 156 1.43 5.53 -11.58
CA ASP A 156 0.76 6.56 -10.78
C ASP A 156 -0.54 7.06 -11.46
N LEU A 157 -0.43 7.44 -12.73
CA LEU A 157 -1.56 7.96 -13.51
C LEU A 157 -2.58 6.86 -13.84
N LEU A 158 -2.10 5.67 -14.19
CA LEU A 158 -2.96 4.51 -14.46
C LEU A 158 -3.80 4.12 -13.23
N ASN A 159 -3.17 4.08 -12.06
CA ASN A 159 -3.86 3.78 -10.81
C ASN A 159 -4.87 4.88 -10.45
N MET A 160 -4.51 6.16 -10.63
CA MET A 160 -5.42 7.27 -10.37
C MET A 160 -6.70 7.17 -11.20
N VAL A 161 -6.57 6.99 -12.52
CA VAL A 161 -7.74 6.87 -13.41
C VAL A 161 -8.58 5.65 -13.06
N SER A 162 -7.94 4.51 -12.77
CA SER A 162 -8.63 3.28 -12.39
C SER A 162 -9.40 3.44 -11.07
N ILE A 163 -8.79 4.04 -10.04
CA ILE A 163 -9.44 4.28 -8.74
C ILE A 163 -10.62 5.24 -8.89
N VAL A 164 -10.44 6.36 -9.60
CA VAL A 164 -11.52 7.33 -9.83
C VAL A 164 -12.69 6.70 -10.59
N ALA A 165 -12.41 5.92 -11.64
CA ALA A 165 -13.43 5.21 -12.40
C ALA A 165 -14.16 4.16 -11.54
N SER A 166 -13.44 3.36 -10.76
CA SER A 166 -14.02 2.33 -9.88
C SER A 166 -14.87 2.94 -8.76
N VAL A 167 -14.41 4.02 -8.12
CA VAL A 167 -15.19 4.73 -7.08
C VAL A 167 -16.43 5.40 -7.70
N GLY A 168 -16.25 6.07 -8.85
CA GLY A 168 -17.35 6.68 -9.59
C GLY A 168 -18.40 5.65 -10.02
N TRP A 169 -17.96 4.45 -10.40
CA TRP A 169 -18.85 3.33 -10.72
C TRP A 169 -19.71 2.92 -9.52
N VAL A 170 -19.14 2.70 -8.33
CA VAL A 170 -19.94 2.34 -7.13
C VAL A 170 -20.93 3.43 -6.77
N ILE A 171 -20.48 4.68 -6.74
CA ILE A 171 -21.34 5.82 -6.37
C ILE A 171 -22.49 5.94 -7.36
N GLY A 172 -22.21 5.86 -8.67
CA GLY A 172 -23.26 5.97 -9.68
C GLY A 172 -24.23 4.78 -9.67
N VAL A 173 -23.75 3.54 -9.46
CA VAL A 173 -24.65 2.40 -9.25
C VAL A 173 -25.55 2.63 -8.05
N PHE A 174 -25.00 3.07 -6.92
CA PHE A 174 -25.77 3.37 -5.72
C PHE A 174 -26.84 4.44 -5.98
N LEU A 175 -26.48 5.55 -6.63
CA LEU A 175 -27.41 6.64 -6.95
C LEU A 175 -28.51 6.20 -7.92
N ILE A 176 -28.17 5.46 -8.97
CA ILE A 176 -29.13 4.96 -9.96
C ILE A 176 -30.11 3.99 -9.30
N VAL A 177 -29.61 3.06 -8.47
CA VAL A 177 -30.44 2.11 -7.72
C VAL A 177 -31.34 2.84 -6.72
N ALA A 178 -30.84 3.86 -6.03
CA ALA A 178 -31.62 4.64 -5.06
C ALA A 178 -32.83 5.37 -5.69
N VAL A 179 -32.74 5.73 -6.97
CA VAL A 179 -33.84 6.36 -7.73
C VAL A 179 -34.71 5.33 -8.45
N GLY A 180 -34.47 4.03 -8.29
CA GLY A 180 -35.23 2.95 -8.93
C GLY A 180 -34.86 2.74 -10.41
N GLY A 181 -33.60 3.00 -10.77
CA GLY A 181 -33.09 2.81 -12.13
C GLY A 181 -33.19 1.36 -12.62
N SER A 182 -33.34 1.22 -13.93
CA SER A 182 -33.42 -0.07 -14.63
C SER A 182 -32.04 -0.57 -15.10
N LEU A 183 -32.01 -1.79 -15.65
CA LEU A 183 -30.83 -2.35 -16.32
C LEU A 183 -30.25 -1.38 -17.37
N TYR A 184 -31.11 -0.68 -18.13
CA TYR A 184 -30.67 0.26 -19.15
C TYR A 184 -29.85 1.41 -18.56
N SER A 185 -30.32 2.03 -17.46
CA SER A 185 -29.59 3.13 -16.83
C SER A 185 -28.22 2.69 -16.32
N LEU A 186 -28.10 1.47 -15.80
CA LEU A 186 -26.82 0.95 -15.32
C LEU A 186 -25.83 0.67 -16.46
N VAL A 187 -26.30 0.08 -17.57
CA VAL A 187 -25.43 -0.19 -18.73
C VAL A 187 -25.04 1.11 -19.44
N VAL A 188 -25.96 2.07 -19.58
CA VAL A 188 -25.64 3.39 -20.13
C VAL A 188 -24.63 4.12 -19.24
N PHE A 189 -24.79 4.06 -17.92
CA PHE A 189 -23.82 4.63 -17.00
C PHE A 189 -22.45 3.95 -17.11
N GLN A 190 -22.40 2.62 -17.26
CA GLN A 190 -21.17 1.87 -17.51
C GLN A 190 -20.48 2.33 -18.79
N LEU A 191 -21.25 2.59 -19.85
CA LEU A 191 -20.76 3.17 -21.10
C LEU A 191 -20.18 4.58 -20.89
N VAL A 192 -20.86 5.45 -20.14
CA VAL A 192 -20.33 6.78 -19.82
C VAL A 192 -18.99 6.68 -19.09
N VAL A 193 -18.89 5.79 -18.09
CA VAL A 193 -17.63 5.55 -17.36
C VAL A 193 -16.53 5.04 -18.30
N ALA A 194 -16.83 4.10 -19.20
CA ALA A 194 -15.87 3.58 -20.18
C ALA A 194 -15.38 4.68 -21.15
N ILE A 195 -16.29 5.54 -21.64
CA ILE A 195 -15.94 6.69 -22.48
C ILE A 195 -15.02 7.66 -21.73
N LEU A 196 -15.43 8.12 -20.53
CA LEU A 196 -14.64 9.05 -19.73
C LEU A 196 -13.25 8.49 -19.39
N ARG A 197 -13.18 7.20 -19.05
CA ARG A 197 -11.91 6.50 -18.79
C ARG A 197 -11.02 6.49 -20.04
N SER A 198 -11.57 6.12 -21.20
CA SER A 198 -10.80 6.05 -22.45
C SER A 198 -10.25 7.42 -22.87
N LEU A 199 -11.08 8.47 -22.78
CA LEU A 199 -10.69 9.85 -23.10
C LEU A 199 -9.61 10.36 -22.13
N SER A 200 -9.76 10.07 -20.84
CA SER A 200 -8.77 10.45 -19.81
C SER A 200 -7.42 9.79 -20.06
N LEU A 201 -7.40 8.50 -20.38
CA LEU A 201 -6.16 7.77 -20.67
C LEU A 201 -5.50 8.26 -21.96
N LEU A 202 -6.27 8.49 -23.03
CA LEU A 202 -5.74 9.07 -24.28
C LEU A 202 -5.17 10.47 -24.07
N TRP A 203 -5.83 11.32 -23.27
CA TRP A 203 -5.32 12.64 -22.93
C TRP A 203 -3.97 12.57 -22.20
N LEU A 204 -3.83 11.63 -21.27
CA LEU A 204 -2.56 11.38 -20.57
C LEU A 204 -1.47 10.86 -21.51
N VAL A 205 -1.80 10.02 -22.50
CA VAL A 205 -0.84 9.57 -23.53
C VAL A 205 -0.29 10.76 -24.32
N VAL A 206 -1.15 11.70 -24.73
CA VAL A 206 -0.72 12.91 -25.46
C VAL A 206 0.26 13.75 -24.62
N GLY A 207 0.00 13.88 -23.32
CA GLY A 207 0.88 14.61 -22.41
C GLY A 207 2.19 13.89 -22.10
N ALA A 208 2.16 12.55 -22.00
CA ALA A 208 3.33 11.73 -21.72
C ALA A 208 4.23 11.54 -22.96
N CYS A 209 3.67 11.64 -24.17
CA CYS A 209 4.37 11.37 -25.42
C CYS A 209 3.98 12.31 -26.56
N PRO A 210 4.73 13.41 -26.74
CA PRO A 210 4.53 14.31 -27.88
C PRO A 210 4.81 13.65 -29.24
N HIS A 211 5.68 12.62 -29.26
CA HIS A 211 6.14 11.93 -30.47
C HIS A 211 5.17 10.86 -30.99
N ILE A 212 4.36 10.26 -30.12
CA ILE A 212 3.37 9.24 -30.51
C ILE A 212 2.04 9.95 -30.67
N ARG A 213 1.65 10.24 -31.92
CA ARG A 213 0.35 10.86 -32.20
C ARG A 213 -0.61 9.80 -32.68
N PHE A 214 -1.53 9.39 -31.81
CA PHE A 214 -2.59 8.47 -32.21
C PHE A 214 -3.41 9.06 -33.35
N ARG A 215 -3.35 8.42 -34.53
CA ARG A 215 -4.11 8.79 -35.72
C ARG A 215 -4.69 7.54 -36.37
N PRO A 216 -6.02 7.50 -36.61
CA PRO A 216 -6.63 6.46 -37.42
C PRO A 216 -5.92 6.39 -38.78
N GLY A 217 -5.40 5.22 -39.14
CA GLY A 217 -4.57 5.04 -40.33
C GLY A 217 -4.43 3.58 -40.77
N VAL A 218 -3.64 3.35 -41.82
CA VAL A 218 -3.42 2.01 -42.37
C VAL A 218 -2.47 1.22 -41.47
N VAL A 219 -2.83 -0.02 -41.16
CA VAL A 219 -1.98 -0.94 -40.39
C VAL A 219 -0.78 -1.36 -41.25
N LYS A 220 0.43 -1.04 -40.81
CA LYS A 220 1.66 -1.51 -41.47
C LYS A 220 2.03 -2.90 -40.96
N TRP A 221 1.58 -3.92 -41.68
CA TRP A 221 1.79 -5.33 -41.29
C TRP A 221 3.27 -5.72 -41.17
N SER A 222 4.16 -5.11 -41.96
CA SER A 222 5.61 -5.34 -41.89
C SER A 222 6.21 -5.02 -40.52
N ALA A 223 5.72 -3.98 -39.84
CA ALA A 223 6.16 -3.61 -38.50
C ALA A 223 5.66 -4.59 -37.43
N VAL A 224 4.42 -5.09 -37.58
CA VAL A 224 3.81 -6.03 -36.63
C VAL A 224 4.44 -7.43 -36.76
N HIS A 225 4.71 -7.88 -37.98
CA HIS A 225 5.22 -9.22 -38.26
C HIS A 225 6.57 -9.51 -37.59
N GLN A 226 7.44 -8.51 -37.45
CA GLN A 226 8.77 -8.66 -36.83
C GLN A 226 8.72 -9.12 -35.36
N HIS A 227 7.59 -8.92 -34.67
CA HIS A 227 7.43 -9.27 -33.26
C HIS A 227 6.51 -10.49 -33.02
N LEU A 228 6.01 -11.14 -34.08
CA LEU A 228 5.01 -12.22 -34.03
C LEU A 228 5.28 -13.36 -33.03
N PRO A 229 6.50 -13.91 -32.89
CA PRO A 229 6.72 -15.03 -31.97
C PRO A 229 6.45 -14.69 -30.50
N PHE A 230 6.80 -13.47 -30.08
CA PHE A 230 6.55 -12.97 -28.73
C PHE A 230 5.05 -12.62 -28.55
N VAL A 231 4.51 -11.89 -29.53
CA VAL A 231 3.09 -11.50 -29.65
C VAL A 231 2.17 -12.72 -29.53
N PHE A 232 2.46 -13.81 -30.25
CA PHE A 232 1.65 -15.04 -30.23
C PHE A 232 1.70 -15.78 -28.89
N SER A 233 2.84 -15.78 -28.21
CA SER A 233 2.99 -16.45 -26.91
C SER A 233 2.23 -15.70 -25.81
N SER A 234 2.34 -14.36 -25.79
CA SER A 234 1.57 -13.49 -24.90
C SER A 234 0.06 -13.60 -25.19
N PHE A 235 -0.32 -13.62 -26.46
CA PHE A 235 -1.70 -13.80 -26.89
C PHE A 235 -2.35 -15.05 -26.28
N LEU A 236 -1.68 -16.19 -26.39
CA LEU A 236 -2.23 -17.45 -25.87
C LEU A 236 -2.38 -17.41 -24.35
N LEU A 237 -1.42 -16.84 -23.63
CA LEU A 237 -1.48 -16.75 -22.17
C LEU A 237 -2.67 -15.89 -21.70
N ASP A 238 -2.80 -14.68 -22.25
CA ASP A 238 -3.86 -13.74 -21.87
C ASP A 238 -5.25 -14.27 -22.26
N THR A 239 -5.36 -14.87 -23.44
CA THR A 239 -6.63 -15.42 -23.94
C THR A 239 -7.11 -16.58 -23.07
N MET A 240 -6.22 -17.53 -22.74
CA MET A 240 -6.60 -18.68 -21.91
C MET A 240 -6.96 -18.26 -20.48
N SER A 241 -6.29 -17.27 -19.92
CA SER A 241 -6.66 -16.67 -18.63
C SER A 241 -8.07 -16.04 -18.66
N GLY A 242 -8.39 -15.27 -19.70
CA GLY A 242 -9.71 -14.65 -19.85
C GLY A 242 -10.85 -15.65 -20.04
N ILE A 243 -10.61 -16.72 -20.81
CA ILE A 243 -11.56 -17.85 -20.96
C ILE A 243 -11.83 -18.49 -19.60
N SER A 244 -10.78 -18.72 -18.81
CA SER A 244 -10.87 -19.47 -17.55
C SER A 244 -11.87 -18.86 -16.56
N TRP A 245 -11.96 -17.52 -16.49
CA TRP A 245 -12.84 -16.81 -15.53
C TRP A 245 -14.21 -16.39 -16.10
N ASN A 246 -14.36 -16.35 -17.43
CA ASN A 246 -15.56 -15.81 -18.06
C ASN A 246 -16.36 -16.84 -18.87
N TYR A 247 -15.81 -18.01 -19.16
CA TYR A 247 -16.51 -19.05 -19.92
C TYR A 247 -17.71 -19.63 -19.17
N GLY A 248 -17.55 -19.94 -17.87
CA GLY A 248 -18.60 -20.53 -17.03
C GLY A 248 -19.91 -19.73 -17.00
N PRO A 249 -19.91 -18.45 -16.56
CA PRO A 249 -21.15 -17.66 -16.48
C PRO A 249 -21.81 -17.43 -17.84
N MET A 250 -21.00 -17.25 -18.90
CA MET A 250 -21.51 -17.10 -20.27
C MET A 250 -22.25 -18.37 -20.70
N LEU A 251 -21.60 -19.54 -20.56
CA LEU A 251 -22.16 -20.81 -21.02
C LEU A 251 -23.40 -21.21 -20.21
N ILE A 252 -23.39 -21.02 -18.89
CA ILE A 252 -24.57 -21.24 -18.04
C ILE A 252 -25.72 -20.35 -18.52
N GLY A 253 -25.45 -19.07 -18.79
CA GLY A 253 -26.45 -18.13 -19.25
C GLY A 253 -27.09 -18.50 -20.59
N PHE A 254 -26.29 -19.03 -21.52
CA PHE A 254 -26.78 -19.46 -22.83
C PHE A 254 -27.54 -20.79 -22.78
N ILE A 255 -27.10 -21.75 -21.98
CA ILE A 255 -27.73 -23.08 -21.90
C ILE A 255 -28.94 -23.09 -20.97
N MET A 256 -28.82 -22.50 -19.78
CA MET A 256 -29.81 -22.60 -18.71
C MET A 256 -30.63 -21.32 -18.52
N GLY A 257 -30.29 -20.26 -19.26
CA GLY A 257 -30.91 -18.95 -19.16
C GLY A 257 -30.16 -18.00 -18.21
N PRO A 258 -30.38 -16.67 -18.32
CA PRO A 258 -29.50 -15.68 -17.69
C PRO A 258 -29.52 -15.71 -16.16
N ALA A 259 -30.68 -15.96 -15.55
CA ALA A 259 -30.81 -16.05 -14.10
C ALA A 259 -29.94 -17.17 -13.49
N ALA A 260 -29.70 -18.26 -14.22
CA ALA A 260 -28.87 -19.37 -13.77
C ALA A 260 -27.38 -18.98 -13.66
N ALA A 261 -26.93 -17.90 -14.32
CA ALA A 261 -25.56 -17.42 -14.21
C ALA A 261 -25.29 -16.70 -12.87
N VAL A 262 -26.33 -16.22 -12.18
CA VAL A 262 -26.23 -15.42 -10.95
C VAL A 262 -25.56 -16.17 -9.79
N PRO A 263 -25.97 -17.41 -9.43
CA PRO A 263 -25.34 -18.15 -8.33
C PRO A 263 -23.87 -18.45 -8.62
N PHE A 264 -23.53 -18.77 -9.87
CA PHE A 264 -22.15 -19.01 -10.28
C PHE A 264 -21.30 -17.77 -10.16
N TYR A 265 -21.79 -16.66 -10.72
CA TYR A 265 -21.10 -15.38 -10.68
C TYR A 265 -20.85 -14.92 -9.23
N ILE A 266 -21.84 -15.02 -8.35
CA ILE A 266 -21.70 -14.72 -6.92
C ILE A 266 -20.65 -15.62 -6.27
N GLY A 267 -20.71 -16.94 -6.51
CA GLY A 267 -19.79 -17.92 -5.94
C GLY A 267 -18.33 -17.69 -6.36
N GLN A 268 -18.07 -17.24 -7.59
CA GLN A 268 -16.70 -16.98 -8.05
C GLN A 268 -16.14 -15.60 -7.65
N LYS A 269 -16.97 -14.64 -7.25
CA LYS A 269 -16.53 -13.23 -7.08
C LYS A 269 -15.47 -13.03 -6.01
N ILE A 270 -15.68 -13.58 -4.82
CA ILE A 270 -14.72 -13.44 -3.71
C ILE A 270 -13.42 -14.21 -4.01
N PRO A 271 -13.45 -15.47 -4.49
CA PRO A 271 -12.24 -16.16 -4.92
C PRO A 271 -11.46 -15.41 -6.01
N MET A 272 -12.15 -14.90 -7.04
CA MET A 272 -11.52 -14.14 -8.12
C MET A 272 -10.82 -12.86 -7.61
N ALA A 273 -11.40 -12.17 -6.62
CA ALA A 273 -10.75 -11.04 -5.96
C ALA A 273 -9.42 -11.46 -5.30
N ILE A 274 -9.37 -12.61 -4.64
CA ILE A 274 -8.15 -13.14 -4.00
C ILE A 274 -7.11 -13.57 -5.05
N SER A 275 -7.53 -14.25 -6.12
CA SER A 275 -6.64 -14.61 -7.24
C SER A 275 -5.98 -13.38 -7.85
N SER A 276 -6.73 -12.28 -8.01
CA SER A 276 -6.15 -11.03 -8.53
C SER A 276 -5.00 -10.49 -7.67
N ILE A 277 -5.10 -10.58 -6.34
CA ILE A 277 -4.04 -10.17 -5.41
C ILE A 277 -2.82 -11.08 -5.55
N ASN A 278 -3.06 -12.38 -5.75
CA ASN A 278 -2.02 -13.37 -5.92
C ASN A 278 -1.19 -13.14 -7.19
N TRP A 279 -1.84 -12.98 -8.35
CA TRP A 279 -1.16 -12.73 -9.62
C TRP A 279 -0.30 -11.47 -9.58
N ARG A 280 -0.78 -10.40 -8.94
CA ARG A 280 0.00 -9.17 -8.72
C ARG A 280 1.24 -9.37 -7.88
N SER A 281 1.19 -10.28 -6.91
CA SER A 281 2.34 -10.64 -6.09
C SER A 281 3.36 -11.46 -6.90
N ALA A 282 2.87 -12.36 -7.77
CA ALA A 282 3.71 -13.15 -8.66
C ALA A 282 4.37 -12.33 -9.77
N GLU A 283 3.70 -11.31 -10.32
CA GLU A 283 4.26 -10.42 -11.36
C GLU A 283 5.58 -9.74 -10.92
N VAL A 284 5.74 -9.47 -9.62
CA VAL A 284 6.99 -8.89 -9.05
C VAL A 284 8.19 -9.81 -9.21
N LEU A 285 7.96 -11.12 -9.39
CA LEU A 285 9.02 -12.12 -9.57
C LEU A 285 9.58 -12.12 -10.98
N PHE A 286 8.85 -11.56 -11.97
CA PHE A 286 9.26 -11.60 -13.37
C PHE A 286 10.61 -10.92 -13.62
N PRO A 287 10.88 -9.68 -13.15
CA PRO A 287 12.20 -9.05 -13.32
C PRO A 287 13.33 -9.86 -12.68
N ALA A 288 13.12 -10.38 -11.46
CA ALA A 288 14.11 -11.18 -10.75
C ALA A 288 14.45 -12.49 -11.49
N ALA A 289 13.45 -13.13 -12.12
CA ALA A 289 13.67 -14.33 -12.93
C ALA A 289 14.48 -14.03 -14.21
N SER A 290 14.23 -12.88 -14.85
CA SER A 290 14.93 -12.47 -16.07
C SER A 290 16.39 -12.04 -15.84
N GLN A 291 16.71 -11.42 -14.71
CA GLN A 291 18.08 -11.01 -14.37
C GLN A 291 18.96 -12.21 -14.02
N ASN A 292 18.44 -13.19 -13.27
CA ASN A 292 19.19 -14.40 -12.92
C ASN A 292 19.51 -15.29 -14.14
N GLN A 293 18.85 -15.08 -15.28
CA GLN A 293 19.24 -15.73 -16.54
C GLN A 293 20.57 -15.19 -17.08
N GLN A 294 20.87 -13.90 -16.87
CA GLN A 294 22.11 -13.28 -17.33
C GLN A 294 23.30 -13.63 -16.42
N GLU A 295 23.07 -13.84 -15.12
CA GLU A 295 24.12 -14.14 -14.14
C GLU A 295 24.45 -15.65 -14.01
N GLY A 296 23.72 -16.53 -14.71
CA GLY A 296 23.98 -17.98 -14.69
C GLY A 296 23.67 -18.68 -13.36
N GLU A 297 23.18 -17.96 -12.36
CA GLU A 297 22.80 -18.53 -11.07
C GLU A 297 21.53 -19.39 -11.19
N LYS A 298 21.70 -20.71 -11.05
CA LYS A 298 20.61 -21.69 -10.89
C LYS A 298 20.01 -21.67 -9.48
N SER A 299 19.88 -20.50 -8.86
CA SER A 299 19.37 -20.44 -7.49
C SER A 299 17.83 -20.60 -7.51
N GLY A 300 17.35 -21.80 -7.18
CA GLY A 300 15.92 -22.11 -6.98
C GLY A 300 15.26 -21.35 -5.83
N GLY A 301 15.98 -20.43 -5.17
CA GLY A 301 15.49 -19.56 -4.11
C GLY A 301 14.31 -18.69 -4.55
N VAL A 302 14.35 -18.11 -5.75
CA VAL A 302 13.25 -17.26 -6.27
C VAL A 302 11.94 -18.05 -6.39
N LEU A 303 12.00 -19.29 -6.88
CA LEU A 303 10.83 -20.18 -6.98
C LEU A 303 10.29 -20.55 -5.60
N ARG A 304 11.16 -20.90 -4.64
CA ARG A 304 10.77 -21.23 -3.26
C ARG A 304 10.10 -20.04 -2.56
N VAL A 305 10.70 -18.86 -2.69
CA VAL A 305 10.20 -17.62 -2.07
C VAL A 305 8.88 -17.22 -2.70
N GLY A 306 8.80 -17.20 -4.03
CA GLY A 306 7.58 -16.83 -4.77
C GLY A 306 6.38 -17.74 -4.47
N LEU A 307 6.60 -19.05 -4.50
CA LEU A 307 5.55 -20.03 -4.18
C LEU A 307 5.12 -19.91 -2.70
N ARG A 308 6.07 -19.68 -1.79
CA ARG A 308 5.80 -19.50 -0.36
C ARG A 308 4.94 -18.27 -0.10
N TRP A 309 5.29 -17.12 -0.68
CA TRP A 309 4.53 -15.89 -0.51
C TRP A 309 3.12 -15.98 -1.12
N SER A 310 2.99 -16.63 -2.27
CA SER A 310 1.68 -16.90 -2.89
C SER A 310 0.75 -17.65 -1.93
N LEU A 311 1.24 -18.72 -1.29
CA LEU A 311 0.45 -19.50 -0.32
C LEU A 311 0.23 -18.77 1.01
N VAL A 312 1.23 -18.07 1.54
CA VAL A 312 1.10 -17.29 2.79
C VAL A 312 0.02 -16.22 2.65
N LEU A 313 -0.06 -15.56 1.49
CA LEU A 313 -1.04 -14.52 1.23
C LEU A 313 -2.44 -15.09 1.00
N VAL A 314 -2.57 -16.20 0.26
CA VAL A 314 -3.87 -16.68 -0.23
C VAL A 314 -4.55 -17.67 0.72
N CYS A 315 -3.81 -18.61 1.31
CA CYS A 315 -4.36 -19.68 2.14
C CYS A 315 -5.28 -19.21 3.29
N PRO A 316 -4.93 -18.19 4.12
CA PRO A 316 -5.80 -17.81 5.23
C PRO A 316 -7.18 -17.32 4.74
N PHE A 317 -7.24 -16.57 3.63
CA PHE A 317 -8.50 -16.08 3.08
C PHE A 317 -9.33 -17.20 2.47
N LEU A 318 -8.72 -18.12 1.71
CA LEU A 318 -9.44 -19.23 1.10
C LEU A 318 -9.97 -20.21 2.13
N CYS A 319 -9.20 -20.52 3.17
CA CYS A 319 -9.66 -21.39 4.25
C CYS A 319 -10.78 -20.73 5.06
N PHE A 320 -10.68 -19.42 5.33
CA PHE A 320 -11.78 -18.66 5.91
C PHE A 320 -13.05 -18.76 5.05
N ILE A 321 -12.96 -18.45 3.76
CA ILE A 321 -14.11 -18.47 2.86
C ILE A 321 -14.69 -19.88 2.74
N PHE A 322 -13.86 -20.90 2.66
CA PHE A 322 -14.32 -22.28 2.49
C PHE A 322 -15.16 -22.75 3.70
N VAL A 323 -14.68 -22.46 4.92
CA VAL A 323 -15.36 -22.81 6.18
C VAL A 323 -16.59 -21.91 6.40
N ALA A 324 -16.42 -20.60 6.23
CA ALA A 324 -17.45 -19.60 6.50
C ALA A 324 -18.40 -19.35 5.31
N ALA A 325 -18.31 -20.10 4.22
CA ALA A 325 -19.04 -19.83 2.96
C ALA A 325 -20.54 -19.51 3.16
N PRO A 326 -21.32 -20.30 3.93
CA PRO A 326 -22.73 -19.97 4.18
C PRO A 326 -22.91 -18.63 4.90
N ALA A 327 -22.12 -18.38 5.95
CA ALA A 327 -22.21 -17.17 6.76
C ALA A 327 -21.74 -15.93 5.97
N VAL A 328 -20.68 -16.06 5.18
CA VAL A 328 -20.17 -14.98 4.31
C VAL A 328 -21.22 -14.57 3.28
N LEU A 329 -21.82 -15.54 2.58
CA LEU A 329 -22.85 -15.24 1.59
C LEU A 329 -24.12 -14.68 2.21
N GLN A 330 -24.53 -15.19 3.38
CA GLN A 330 -25.68 -14.66 4.12
C GLN A 330 -25.43 -13.24 4.63
N ALA A 331 -24.25 -12.95 5.18
CA ALA A 331 -23.88 -11.60 5.60
C ALA A 331 -23.81 -10.62 4.43
N TRP A 332 -23.38 -11.09 3.25
CA TRP A 332 -23.20 -10.27 2.05
C TRP A 332 -24.52 -9.95 1.34
N LEU A 333 -25.37 -10.97 1.10
CA LEU A 333 -26.58 -10.84 0.27
C LEU A 333 -27.90 -10.91 1.05
N SER A 334 -27.86 -11.24 2.35
CA SER A 334 -29.02 -11.58 3.20
C SER A 334 -29.77 -12.84 2.76
N HIS A 335 -30.08 -12.98 1.47
CA HIS A 335 -30.73 -14.15 0.85
C HIS A 335 -29.86 -14.67 -0.30
N PRO A 336 -28.85 -15.51 -0.01
CA PRO A 336 -27.97 -16.03 -1.05
C PRO A 336 -28.72 -17.02 -1.96
N PRO A 337 -28.48 -17.00 -3.28
CA PRO A 337 -29.16 -17.91 -4.19
C PRO A 337 -28.70 -19.36 -3.99
N HIS A 338 -29.60 -20.30 -4.29
CA HIS A 338 -29.33 -21.74 -4.20
C HIS A 338 -28.11 -22.13 -5.07
N GLY A 339 -27.23 -22.98 -4.53
CA GLY A 339 -26.01 -23.44 -5.19
C GLY A 339 -24.78 -22.52 -5.04
N ALA A 340 -24.94 -21.25 -4.64
CA ALA A 340 -23.81 -20.32 -4.54
C ALA A 340 -22.75 -20.73 -3.49
N VAL A 341 -23.16 -21.40 -2.40
CA VAL A 341 -22.23 -21.90 -1.35
C VAL A 341 -21.31 -22.98 -1.91
N GLU A 342 -21.86 -23.92 -2.67
CA GLU A 342 -21.08 -25.01 -3.28
C GLU A 342 -20.06 -24.44 -4.28
N ILE A 343 -20.51 -23.51 -5.12
CA ILE A 343 -19.65 -22.85 -6.11
C ILE A 343 -18.55 -22.06 -5.41
N LEU A 344 -18.86 -21.31 -4.35
CA LEU A 344 -17.86 -20.56 -3.58
C LEU A 344 -16.77 -21.47 -3.01
N ARG A 345 -17.13 -22.67 -2.53
CA ARG A 345 -16.18 -23.65 -2.02
C ARG A 345 -15.31 -24.23 -3.13
N ILE A 346 -15.90 -24.67 -4.24
CA ILE A 346 -15.15 -25.23 -5.39
C ILE A 346 -14.21 -24.17 -5.97
N MET A 347 -14.70 -22.93 -6.16
CA MET A 347 -13.90 -21.83 -6.67
C MET A 347 -12.78 -21.41 -5.71
N SER A 348 -12.93 -21.64 -4.40
CA SER A 348 -11.82 -21.46 -3.46
C SER A 348 -10.71 -22.49 -3.69
N VAL A 349 -11.04 -23.75 -3.99
CA VAL A 349 -10.04 -24.79 -4.35
C VAL A 349 -9.38 -24.47 -5.69
N VAL A 350 -10.16 -23.98 -6.66
CA VAL A 350 -9.65 -23.43 -7.92
C VAL A 350 -8.60 -22.36 -7.61
N VAL A 351 -8.92 -21.30 -6.86
CA VAL A 351 -7.94 -20.23 -6.57
C VAL A 351 -6.70 -20.72 -5.80
N LEU A 352 -6.83 -21.76 -4.99
CA LEU A 352 -5.66 -22.38 -4.36
C LEU A 352 -4.73 -23.04 -5.38
N ALA A 353 -5.27 -23.73 -6.39
CA ALA A 353 -4.48 -24.29 -7.50
C ALA A 353 -3.88 -23.18 -8.37
N ASP A 354 -4.62 -22.10 -8.63
CA ASP A 354 -4.15 -20.92 -9.36
C ASP A 354 -2.98 -20.23 -8.62
N ALA A 355 -3.03 -20.18 -7.29
CA ALA A 355 -1.94 -19.67 -6.46
C ALA A 355 -0.65 -20.46 -6.61
N VAL A 356 -0.75 -21.77 -6.86
CA VAL A 356 0.40 -22.64 -7.16
C VAL A 356 0.91 -22.43 -8.59
N ILE A 357 0.07 -21.98 -9.53
CA ILE A 357 0.45 -21.71 -10.93
C ILE A 357 1.22 -20.39 -11.07
N ALA A 358 0.79 -19.33 -10.38
CA ALA A 358 1.23 -17.97 -10.66
C ALA A 358 2.76 -17.75 -10.59
N ALA A 359 3.42 -18.22 -9.51
CA ALA A 359 4.87 -18.06 -9.36
C ALA A 359 5.68 -18.92 -10.36
N PRO A 360 5.42 -20.24 -10.52
CA PRO A 360 6.05 -21.03 -11.57
C PRO A 360 5.87 -20.47 -12.98
N LEU A 361 4.66 -19.98 -13.33
CA LEU A 361 4.38 -19.46 -14.66
C LEU A 361 5.22 -18.21 -14.95
N THR A 362 5.18 -17.23 -14.05
CA THR A 362 5.91 -15.96 -14.20
C THR A 362 7.43 -16.17 -14.29
N ILE A 363 7.96 -17.10 -13.50
CA ILE A 363 9.38 -17.44 -13.51
C ILE A 363 9.79 -18.17 -14.79
N LEU A 364 9.06 -19.21 -15.19
CA LEU A 364 9.34 -19.95 -16.43
C LEU A 364 9.20 -19.04 -17.67
N TRP A 365 8.24 -18.12 -17.64
CA TRP A 365 8.06 -17.13 -18.69
C TRP A 365 9.25 -16.17 -18.74
N GLY A 366 9.70 -15.66 -17.59
CA GLY A 366 10.90 -14.82 -17.48
C GLY A 366 12.19 -15.48 -17.99
N ARG A 367 12.30 -16.81 -17.91
CA ARG A 367 13.44 -17.59 -18.46
C ARG A 367 13.30 -17.95 -19.94
N GLY A 368 12.15 -17.70 -20.56
CA GLY A 368 11.92 -18.03 -21.97
C GLY A 368 11.54 -19.49 -22.26
N VAL A 369 11.04 -20.25 -21.26
CA VAL A 369 10.57 -21.65 -21.44
C VAL A 369 9.16 -21.66 -22.07
N ILE A 370 9.02 -21.08 -23.25
CA ILE A 370 7.72 -20.72 -23.85
C ILE A 370 6.91 -21.95 -24.27
N LYS A 371 7.55 -22.98 -24.83
CA LYS A 371 6.85 -24.15 -25.42
C LYS A 371 5.99 -24.90 -24.40
N SER A 372 6.56 -25.19 -23.22
CA SER A 372 5.87 -25.90 -22.15
C SER A 372 4.72 -25.07 -21.55
N ILE A 373 4.94 -23.76 -21.41
CA ILE A 373 3.94 -22.82 -20.91
C ILE A 373 2.73 -22.76 -21.84
N VAL A 374 2.97 -22.62 -23.15
CA VAL A 374 1.92 -22.57 -24.16
C VAL A 374 1.14 -23.89 -24.20
N ALA A 375 1.82 -25.03 -24.21
CA ALA A 375 1.17 -26.35 -24.23
C ALA A 375 0.25 -26.56 -23.01
N LEU A 376 0.71 -26.19 -21.81
CA LEU A 376 -0.09 -26.29 -20.59
C LEU A 376 -1.27 -25.31 -20.58
N SER A 377 -1.08 -24.10 -21.10
CA SER A 377 -2.15 -23.10 -21.18
C SER A 377 -3.26 -23.54 -22.14
N LEU A 378 -2.89 -24.14 -23.28
CA LEU A 378 -3.84 -24.74 -24.21
C LEU A 378 -4.57 -25.93 -23.57
N PHE A 379 -3.85 -26.83 -22.90
CA PHE A 379 -4.46 -27.95 -22.16
C PHE A 379 -5.48 -27.45 -21.13
N LEU A 380 -5.12 -26.43 -20.35
CA LEU A 380 -6.01 -25.83 -19.37
C LEU A 380 -7.24 -25.22 -20.04
N GLY A 381 -7.06 -24.35 -21.04
CA GLY A 381 -8.17 -23.66 -21.70
C GLY A 381 -9.13 -24.61 -22.42
N PHE A 382 -8.62 -25.54 -23.21
CA PHE A 382 -9.46 -26.56 -23.86
C PHE A 382 -10.09 -27.51 -22.84
N GLY A 383 -9.37 -27.89 -21.78
CA GLY A 383 -9.90 -28.69 -20.69
C GLY A 383 -11.09 -28.01 -20.02
N ILE A 384 -10.98 -26.71 -19.72
CA ILE A 384 -12.08 -25.91 -19.16
C ILE A 384 -13.27 -25.88 -20.12
N ILE A 385 -13.03 -25.58 -21.40
CA ILE A 385 -14.10 -25.49 -22.40
C ILE A 385 -14.84 -26.83 -22.52
N ILE A 386 -14.11 -27.93 -22.73
CA ILE A 386 -14.67 -29.27 -22.94
C ILE A 386 -15.41 -29.73 -21.68
N LEU A 387 -14.74 -29.73 -20.52
CA LEU A 387 -15.34 -30.27 -19.29
C LEU A 387 -16.53 -29.44 -18.81
N THR A 388 -16.46 -28.11 -18.88
CA THR A 388 -17.60 -27.25 -18.51
C THR A 388 -18.79 -27.51 -19.43
N SER A 389 -18.56 -27.67 -20.74
CA SER A 389 -19.64 -27.95 -21.71
C SER A 389 -20.27 -29.32 -21.52
N VAL A 390 -19.48 -30.32 -21.13
CA VAL A 390 -19.96 -31.67 -20.86
C VAL A 390 -20.68 -31.75 -19.51
N LEU A 391 -20.17 -31.10 -18.46
CA LEU A 391 -20.68 -31.27 -17.09
C LEU A 391 -21.93 -30.44 -16.78
N ILE A 392 -22.14 -29.29 -17.44
CA ILE A 392 -23.33 -28.46 -17.22
C ILE A 392 -24.64 -29.24 -17.44
N PRO A 393 -24.81 -30.00 -18.53
CA PRO A 393 -26.01 -30.83 -18.73
C PRO A 393 -26.29 -31.87 -17.62
N PHE A 394 -25.26 -32.39 -16.95
CA PHE A 394 -25.41 -33.44 -15.94
C PHE A 394 -25.52 -32.92 -14.50
N MET A 395 -24.77 -31.86 -14.18
CA MET A 395 -24.62 -31.34 -12.81
C MET A 395 -25.15 -29.91 -12.65
N GLY A 396 -25.74 -29.34 -13.71
CA GLY A 396 -26.21 -27.96 -13.74
C GLY A 396 -25.08 -26.96 -13.49
N ILE A 397 -25.36 -25.95 -12.67
CA ILE A 397 -24.45 -24.84 -12.38
C ILE A 397 -23.15 -25.32 -11.71
N ALA A 398 -23.23 -26.34 -10.84
CA ALA A 398 -22.05 -26.92 -10.20
C ALA A 398 -21.09 -27.55 -11.22
N GLY A 399 -21.63 -28.10 -12.33
CA GLY A 399 -20.84 -28.67 -13.43
C GLY A 399 -19.84 -27.69 -14.03
N ALA A 400 -20.17 -26.40 -14.09
CA ALA A 400 -19.24 -25.37 -14.55
C ALA A 400 -18.07 -25.15 -13.59
N ALA A 401 -18.31 -25.23 -12.28
CA ALA A 401 -17.27 -25.06 -11.27
C ALA A 401 -16.30 -26.27 -11.27
N TRP A 402 -16.85 -27.48 -11.37
CA TRP A 402 -16.06 -28.70 -11.56
C TRP A 402 -15.27 -28.69 -12.88
N GLY A 403 -15.88 -28.18 -13.96
CA GLY A 403 -15.24 -28.02 -15.27
C GLY A 403 -14.00 -27.11 -15.24
N MET A 404 -13.95 -26.15 -14.30
CA MET A 404 -12.77 -25.33 -14.06
C MET A 404 -11.75 -26.00 -13.13
N MET A 405 -12.20 -26.66 -12.07
CA MET A 405 -11.32 -27.27 -11.06
C MET A 405 -10.51 -28.45 -11.60
N LEU A 406 -11.16 -29.37 -12.33
CA LEU A 406 -10.57 -30.62 -12.82
C LEU A 406 -9.35 -30.42 -13.73
N PRO A 407 -9.33 -29.50 -14.71
CA PRO A 407 -8.14 -29.26 -15.54
C PRO A 407 -7.09 -28.38 -14.83
N MET A 408 -7.46 -27.59 -13.82
CA MET A 408 -6.55 -26.66 -13.18
C MET A 408 -5.60 -27.29 -12.17
N ILE A 409 -6.08 -28.26 -11.38
CA ILE A 409 -5.25 -29.03 -10.43
C ILE A 409 -4.07 -29.75 -11.13
N PRO A 410 -4.28 -30.56 -12.19
CA PRO A 410 -3.18 -31.22 -12.89
C PRO A 410 -2.26 -30.22 -13.58
N THR A 411 -2.80 -29.11 -14.12
CA THR A 411 -1.98 -28.03 -14.69
C THR A 411 -1.04 -27.44 -13.64
N ALA A 412 -1.53 -27.15 -12.43
CA ALA A 412 -0.70 -26.67 -11.33
C ALA A 412 0.40 -27.67 -10.94
N ALA A 413 0.06 -28.96 -10.84
CA ALA A 413 1.02 -30.01 -10.51
C ALA A 413 2.11 -30.18 -11.58
N VAL A 414 1.73 -30.19 -12.86
CA VAL A 414 2.69 -30.34 -13.97
C VAL A 414 3.56 -29.09 -14.10
N LEU A 415 2.99 -27.89 -13.99
CA LEU A 415 3.77 -26.66 -14.07
C LEU A 415 4.79 -26.56 -12.93
N LEU A 416 4.40 -26.93 -11.72
CA LEU A 416 5.30 -26.99 -10.58
C LEU A 416 6.43 -28.01 -10.79
N LYS A 417 6.13 -29.17 -11.41
CA LYS A 417 7.12 -30.19 -11.77
C LYS A 417 8.10 -29.71 -12.83
N ILE A 418 7.63 -28.96 -13.84
CA ILE A 418 8.51 -28.37 -14.87
C ILE A 418 9.40 -27.31 -14.23
N ALA A 419 8.83 -26.43 -13.42
CA ALA A 419 9.60 -25.39 -12.73
C ALA A 419 10.62 -25.98 -11.76
N SER A 420 10.29 -27.00 -10.99
CA SER A 420 11.26 -27.65 -10.09
C SER A 420 12.40 -28.31 -10.86
N ALA A 421 12.09 -29.02 -11.95
CA ALA A 421 13.09 -29.68 -12.80
C ALA A 421 14.07 -28.67 -13.42
N GLU A 422 13.56 -27.53 -13.89
CA GLU A 422 14.38 -26.46 -14.48
C GLU A 422 15.41 -25.88 -13.48
N TYR A 423 15.08 -25.89 -12.19
CA TYR A 423 15.95 -25.45 -11.10
C TYR A 423 16.71 -26.60 -10.40
N GLY A 424 16.62 -27.82 -10.90
CA GLY A 424 17.26 -29.00 -10.30
C GLY A 424 16.74 -29.32 -8.88
N LEU A 425 15.50 -28.94 -8.58
CA LEU A 425 14.87 -29.16 -7.28
C LEU A 425 14.00 -30.42 -7.30
N GLU A 426 13.96 -31.14 -6.20
CA GLU A 426 12.97 -32.19 -6.00
C GLU A 426 11.59 -31.57 -5.72
N THR A 427 10.59 -31.85 -6.57
CA THR A 427 9.23 -31.30 -6.45
C THR A 427 8.60 -31.59 -5.08
N ARG A 428 8.81 -32.79 -4.54
CA ARG A 428 8.28 -33.19 -3.24
C ARG A 428 8.89 -32.36 -2.11
N GLN A 429 10.21 -32.18 -2.14
CA GLN A 429 10.90 -31.34 -1.17
C GLN A 429 10.42 -29.89 -1.25
N LEU A 430 10.26 -29.35 -2.46
CA LEU A 430 9.74 -27.99 -2.68
C LEU A 430 8.34 -27.80 -2.06
N ILE A 431 7.42 -28.75 -2.27
CA ILE A 431 6.07 -28.70 -1.69
C ILE A 431 6.14 -28.75 -0.16
N LEU A 432 6.90 -29.71 0.39
CA LEU A 432 7.05 -29.88 1.83
C LEU A 432 7.66 -28.63 2.48
N GLU A 433 8.72 -28.07 1.90
CA GLU A 433 9.35 -26.84 2.38
C GLU A 433 8.38 -25.65 2.37
N THR A 434 7.54 -25.54 1.34
CA THR A 434 6.60 -24.43 1.17
C THR A 434 5.44 -24.50 2.16
N ILE A 435 4.90 -25.71 2.40
CA ILE A 435 3.77 -25.94 3.32
C ILE A 435 4.23 -26.00 4.78
N ARG A 436 5.49 -26.35 5.04
CA ARG A 436 6.06 -26.40 6.40
C ARG A 436 5.87 -25.06 7.10
N GLY A 437 5.29 -25.11 8.30
CA GLY A 437 4.96 -23.94 9.09
C GLY A 437 3.69 -23.19 8.67
N LEU A 438 3.00 -23.56 7.58
CA LEU A 438 1.72 -22.96 7.19
C LEU A 438 0.50 -23.67 7.81
N LEU A 439 0.59 -24.99 7.97
CA LEU A 439 -0.55 -25.82 8.37
C LEU A 439 -1.12 -25.41 9.73
N LEU A 440 -0.27 -25.15 10.73
CA LEU A 440 -0.71 -24.77 12.07
C LEU A 440 -1.42 -23.40 12.07
N PRO A 441 -0.84 -22.30 11.53
CA PRO A 441 -1.55 -21.03 11.40
C PRO A 441 -2.88 -21.15 10.65
N VAL A 442 -2.92 -21.90 9.54
CA VAL A 442 -4.14 -22.08 8.74
C VAL A 442 -5.20 -22.87 9.51
N PHE A 443 -4.81 -23.92 10.21
CA PHE A 443 -5.71 -24.71 11.05
C PHE A 443 -6.29 -23.89 12.18
N VAL A 444 -5.46 -23.17 12.95
CA VAL A 444 -5.93 -22.36 14.08
C VAL A 444 -6.82 -21.20 13.60
N CYS A 445 -6.45 -20.56 12.48
CA CYS A 445 -7.29 -19.55 11.83
C CYS A 445 -8.67 -20.16 11.51
N SER A 446 -8.70 -21.26 10.74
CA SER A 446 -9.95 -21.92 10.31
C SER A 446 -10.81 -22.39 11.48
N PHE A 447 -10.19 -22.96 12.52
CA PHE A 447 -10.87 -23.41 13.73
C PHE A 447 -11.46 -22.24 14.52
N SER A 448 -10.71 -21.15 14.69
CA SER A 448 -11.19 -19.94 15.38
C SER A 448 -12.39 -19.32 14.67
N ILE A 449 -12.37 -19.29 13.33
CA ILE A 449 -13.46 -18.80 12.50
C ILE A 449 -14.70 -19.67 12.70
N TYR A 450 -14.55 -21.00 12.58
CA TYR A 450 -15.65 -21.94 12.78
C TYR A 450 -16.27 -21.77 14.17
N PHE A 451 -15.44 -21.67 15.20
CA PHE A 451 -15.88 -21.53 16.59
C PHE A 451 -16.62 -20.20 16.85
N ILE A 452 -16.11 -19.07 16.33
CA ILE A 452 -16.77 -17.76 16.46
C ILE A 452 -18.13 -17.77 15.77
N LEU A 453 -18.22 -18.34 14.56
CA LEU A 453 -19.47 -18.43 13.81
C LEU A 453 -20.48 -19.39 14.48
N LEU A 454 -19.99 -20.45 15.13
CA LEU A 454 -20.83 -21.36 15.93
C LEU A 454 -21.46 -20.63 17.12
N LEU A 455 -20.69 -19.77 17.80
CA LEU A 455 -21.15 -19.07 19.01
C LEU A 455 -22.01 -17.84 18.72
N LEU A 456 -21.62 -17.03 17.73
CA LEU A 456 -22.22 -15.71 17.46
C LEU A 456 -23.19 -15.72 16.26
N GLY A 457 -23.30 -16.84 15.55
CA GLY A 457 -24.15 -16.99 14.37
C GLY A 457 -23.58 -16.34 13.10
N SER A 458 -24.42 -16.22 12.07
CA SER A 458 -24.06 -15.80 10.70
C SER A 458 -24.33 -14.32 10.38
N GLY A 459 -24.48 -13.48 11.40
CA GLY A 459 -24.67 -12.04 11.19
C GLY A 459 -23.42 -11.34 10.61
N ARG A 460 -23.59 -10.14 10.07
CA ARG A 460 -22.48 -9.33 9.51
C ARG A 460 -21.35 -9.08 10.51
N LEU A 461 -21.71 -8.70 11.73
CA LEU A 461 -20.73 -8.43 12.80
C LEU A 461 -19.96 -9.70 13.22
N PRO A 462 -20.61 -10.85 13.51
CA PRO A 462 -19.94 -12.13 13.72
C PRO A 462 -18.94 -12.51 12.60
N VAL A 463 -19.32 -12.36 11.34
CA VAL A 463 -18.45 -12.67 10.20
C VAL A 463 -17.22 -11.76 10.19
N ILE A 464 -17.39 -10.44 10.38
CA ILE A 464 -16.28 -9.48 10.44
C ILE A 464 -15.36 -9.82 11.61
N LEU A 465 -15.91 -10.10 12.80
CA LEU A 465 -15.13 -10.49 13.97
C LEU A 465 -14.36 -11.80 13.75
N ALA A 466 -14.98 -12.79 13.09
CA ALA A 466 -14.34 -14.05 12.74
C ALA A 466 -13.17 -13.84 11.77
N VAL A 467 -13.33 -13.00 10.74
CA VAL A 467 -12.25 -12.63 9.80
C VAL A 467 -11.11 -11.95 10.55
N MET A 468 -11.41 -10.90 11.30
CA MET A 468 -10.38 -10.10 11.98
C MET A 468 -9.63 -10.94 13.01
N THR A 469 -10.34 -11.73 13.81
CA THR A 469 -9.71 -12.61 14.81
C THR A 469 -8.89 -13.70 14.13
N GLY A 470 -9.41 -14.34 13.08
CA GLY A 470 -8.70 -15.37 12.32
C GLY A 470 -7.41 -14.84 11.70
N LEU A 471 -7.45 -13.67 11.06
CA LEU A 471 -6.27 -13.03 10.45
C LEU A 471 -5.23 -12.60 11.51
N VAL A 472 -5.68 -12.08 12.65
CA VAL A 472 -4.79 -11.72 13.77
C VAL A 472 -4.12 -12.97 14.33
N LEU A 473 -4.87 -14.05 14.60
CA LEU A 473 -4.31 -15.31 15.08
C LEU A 473 -3.36 -15.94 14.06
N TYR A 474 -3.72 -15.92 12.78
CA TYR A 474 -2.84 -16.35 11.70
C TYR A 474 -1.51 -15.59 11.72
N GLY A 475 -1.55 -14.25 11.81
CA GLY A 475 -0.37 -13.40 11.89
C GLY A 475 0.48 -13.67 13.14
N ILE A 476 -0.15 -13.83 14.31
CA ILE A 476 0.55 -14.12 15.57
C ILE A 476 1.26 -15.47 15.50
N ILE A 477 0.60 -16.52 14.99
CA ILE A 477 1.19 -17.87 14.94
C ILE A 477 2.28 -17.95 13.87
N LEU A 478 2.08 -17.27 12.74
CA LEU A 478 3.09 -17.16 11.70
C LEU A 478 4.33 -16.40 12.23
N ILE A 479 4.18 -15.23 12.82
CA ILE A 479 5.32 -14.43 13.29
C ILE A 479 5.98 -15.07 14.52
N GLY A 480 5.19 -15.58 15.46
CA GLY A 480 5.64 -16.12 16.74
C GLY A 480 6.33 -17.47 16.59
N PHE A 481 5.69 -18.43 15.91
CA PHE A 481 6.05 -19.84 16.06
C PHE A 481 6.55 -20.51 14.78
N THR A 482 5.99 -20.16 13.62
CA THR A 482 6.10 -21.02 12.43
C THR A 482 6.70 -20.37 11.19
N GLY A 483 6.70 -19.05 11.11
CA GLY A 483 7.13 -18.28 9.95
C GLY A 483 8.65 -18.22 9.80
N ARG A 484 9.09 -18.04 8.55
CA ARG A 484 10.51 -17.92 8.19
C ARG A 484 11.09 -16.57 8.64
N SER A 485 12.41 -16.48 8.77
CA SER A 485 13.10 -15.23 9.13
C SER A 485 12.74 -14.07 8.19
N GLU A 486 12.69 -14.33 6.89
CA GLU A 486 12.30 -13.38 5.85
C GLU A 486 10.88 -12.83 6.07
N GLU A 487 9.91 -13.71 6.36
CA GLU A 487 8.51 -13.34 6.63
C GLU A 487 8.42 -12.45 7.88
N LYS A 488 9.13 -12.83 8.95
CA LYS A 488 9.17 -12.05 10.20
C LYS A 488 9.79 -10.67 9.97
N GLN A 489 10.85 -10.58 9.18
CA GLN A 489 11.51 -9.30 8.88
C GLN A 489 10.62 -8.40 8.02
N PHE A 490 9.98 -8.94 6.99
CA PHE A 490 9.04 -8.20 6.14
C PHE A 490 7.85 -7.65 6.96
N ILE A 491 7.20 -8.48 7.76
CA ILE A 491 6.05 -8.04 8.56
C ILE A 491 6.46 -7.02 9.62
N ARG A 492 7.63 -7.19 10.26
CA ARG A 492 8.17 -6.17 11.20
C ARG A 492 8.46 -4.85 10.50
N HIS A 493 9.00 -4.89 9.27
CA HIS A 493 9.25 -3.68 8.48
C HIS A 493 7.95 -2.98 8.09
N MET A 494 6.94 -3.74 7.65
CA MET A 494 5.62 -3.20 7.33
C MET A 494 4.95 -2.60 8.57
N ALA A 495 4.98 -3.28 9.71
CA ALA A 495 4.46 -2.78 10.98
C ALA A 495 5.19 -1.51 11.46
N ALA A 496 6.51 -1.42 11.24
CA ALA A 496 7.30 -0.23 11.56
C ALA A 496 6.95 0.97 10.68
N ASN A 497 6.47 0.75 9.45
CA ASN A 497 6.13 1.82 8.51
C ASN A 497 4.68 2.31 8.63
N ILE A 498 3.79 1.62 9.36
CA ILE A 498 2.43 2.08 9.61
C ILE A 498 2.47 3.28 10.58
N SER A 499 2.08 4.47 10.10
CA SER A 499 2.11 5.74 10.83
C SER A 499 1.39 5.67 12.19
N PHE A 500 0.26 4.97 12.25
CA PHE A 500 -0.52 4.77 13.47
C PHE A 500 0.24 4.01 14.57
N LEU A 501 0.96 2.95 14.21
CA LEU A 501 1.76 2.17 15.18
C LEU A 501 2.96 2.98 15.68
N ARG A 502 3.58 3.79 14.81
CA ARG A 502 4.64 4.73 15.21
C ARG A 502 4.12 5.76 16.20
N ALA A 503 2.94 6.31 15.96
CA ALA A 503 2.29 7.26 16.86
C ALA A 503 2.01 6.65 18.24
N ILE A 504 1.44 5.44 18.30
CA ILE A 504 1.19 4.73 19.57
C ILE A 504 2.48 4.51 20.35
N LYS A 505 3.54 4.01 19.68
CA LYS A 505 4.82 3.73 20.35
C LYS A 505 5.49 4.99 20.91
N ARG A 506 5.36 6.12 20.21
CA ARG A 506 5.89 7.41 20.67
C ARG A 506 5.07 7.95 21.83
N PHE A 507 3.74 7.90 21.72
CA PHE A 507 2.84 8.29 22.80
C PHE A 507 3.07 7.44 24.05
N SER A 508 3.21 6.12 23.92
CA SER A 508 3.48 5.23 25.06
C SER A 508 4.80 5.55 25.75
N ARG A 509 5.82 5.98 25.00
CA ARG A 509 7.10 6.43 25.57
C ARG A 509 6.93 7.74 26.34
N VAL A 510 6.28 8.75 25.75
CA VAL A 510 6.00 10.04 26.44
C VAL A 510 5.18 9.81 27.70
N PHE A 511 4.17 8.96 27.63
CA PHE A 511 3.32 8.61 28.77
C PHE A 511 4.10 7.86 29.85
N TYR A 512 4.96 6.92 29.47
CA TYR A 512 5.85 6.24 30.41
C TYR A 512 6.79 7.24 31.09
N ASP A 513 7.44 8.13 30.33
CA ASP A 513 8.36 9.12 30.90
C ASP A 513 7.63 10.11 31.82
N PHE A 514 6.39 10.48 31.49
CA PHE A 514 5.50 11.28 32.34
C PHE A 514 5.16 10.57 33.66
N LEU A 515 4.99 9.24 33.67
CA LEU A 515 4.74 8.47 34.89
C LEU A 515 6.02 8.22 35.70
N ALA A 516 7.14 7.93 35.02
CA ALA A 516 8.38 7.53 35.65
C ALA A 516 9.20 8.71 36.19
N SER A 517 9.10 9.89 35.56
CA SER A 517 9.84 11.12 35.90
C SER A 517 11.30 10.88 36.31
N PRO A 518 12.10 10.20 35.47
CA PRO A 518 13.40 9.65 35.87
C PRO A 518 14.43 10.72 36.27
N MET A 519 14.30 11.96 35.78
CA MET A 519 15.34 13.00 35.85
C MET A 519 15.06 14.16 36.82
N THR A 520 14.07 14.05 37.71
CA THR A 520 13.73 15.13 38.67
C THR A 520 14.48 15.04 40.00
N LYS A 521 15.33 14.02 40.21
CA LYS A 521 16.08 13.80 41.46
C LYS A 521 17.59 14.03 41.25
N SER A 522 18.20 14.80 42.15
CA SER A 522 19.65 15.06 42.20
C SER A 522 20.50 13.78 42.10
N SER A 523 20.09 12.71 42.79
CA SER A 523 20.81 11.43 42.79
C SER A 523 20.87 10.73 41.42
N CYS A 524 20.01 11.09 40.46
CA CYS A 524 20.08 10.55 39.11
C CYS A 524 21.20 11.22 38.29
N PHE A 525 21.36 12.54 38.40
CA PHE A 525 22.42 13.25 37.68
C PHE A 525 23.79 13.08 38.31
N GLU A 526 23.88 12.94 39.63
CA GLU A 526 25.15 12.56 40.27
C GLU A 526 25.71 11.23 39.74
N LYS A 527 24.85 10.31 39.29
CA LYS A 527 25.31 9.10 38.60
C LYS A 527 25.84 9.38 37.19
N ILE A 528 25.23 10.30 36.46
CA ILE A 528 25.67 10.68 35.10
C ILE A 528 27.07 11.31 35.16
N TYR A 529 27.30 12.21 36.12
CA TYR A 529 28.59 12.89 36.31
C TYR A 529 29.68 12.02 36.98
N GLN A 530 29.43 10.72 37.22
CA GLN A 530 30.51 9.77 37.56
C GLN A 530 31.54 9.67 36.42
N VAL A 531 31.10 9.91 35.19
CA VAL A 531 31.97 10.02 34.02
C VAL A 531 32.24 11.51 33.74
N PRO A 532 33.50 11.92 33.49
CA PRO A 532 33.83 13.27 33.02
C PRO A 532 33.21 13.59 31.65
N ASP A 533 32.76 14.83 31.46
CA ASP A 533 32.09 15.32 30.25
C ASP A 533 31.04 14.34 29.66
N PRO A 534 29.98 13.99 30.43
CA PRO A 534 28.99 13.02 30.00
C PRO A 534 28.17 13.47 28.78
N TRP A 535 28.25 14.77 28.45
CA TRP A 535 27.54 15.39 27.34
C TRP A 535 28.42 15.61 26.11
N GLN A 536 29.69 15.21 26.15
CA GLN A 536 30.67 15.38 25.06
C GLN A 536 30.75 16.84 24.59
N ALA A 537 30.66 17.79 25.52
CA ALA A 537 30.66 19.22 25.23
C ALA A 537 31.97 19.67 24.58
N GLY A 538 33.07 18.96 24.83
CA GLY A 538 34.37 19.21 24.21
C GLY A 538 34.48 18.78 22.74
N GLU A 539 33.59 17.90 22.25
CA GLU A 539 33.64 17.37 20.89
C GLU A 539 33.18 18.38 19.82
N SER A 540 33.43 18.04 18.56
CA SER A 540 33.17 18.93 17.41
C SER A 540 31.72 19.43 17.33
N GLU A 541 30.74 18.56 17.65
CA GLU A 541 29.32 18.91 17.64
C GLU A 541 28.96 19.85 18.80
N GLY A 542 29.43 19.55 20.02
CA GLY A 542 29.25 20.40 21.21
C GLY A 542 29.83 21.81 20.99
N GLN A 543 31.03 21.91 20.43
CA GLN A 543 31.63 23.20 20.09
C GLN A 543 30.88 23.94 18.98
N ALA A 544 30.37 23.24 17.97
CA ALA A 544 29.58 23.85 16.90
C ALA A 544 28.28 24.45 17.46
N HIS A 545 27.65 23.75 18.40
CA HIS A 545 26.47 24.23 19.13
C HIS A 545 26.77 25.51 19.92
N PHE A 546 27.87 25.58 20.68
CA PHE A 546 28.23 26.80 21.42
C PHE A 546 28.59 27.97 20.50
N ARG A 547 29.32 27.73 19.40
CA ARG A 547 29.61 28.78 18.39
C ARG A 547 28.31 29.36 17.81
N LYS A 548 27.32 28.52 17.57
CA LYS A 548 26.01 28.96 17.09
C LYS A 548 25.34 29.88 18.11
N VAL A 549 25.32 29.49 19.38
CA VAL A 549 24.76 30.33 20.46
C VAL A 549 25.48 31.68 20.54
N LEU A 550 26.81 31.71 20.52
CA LEU A 550 27.56 32.97 20.54
C LEU A 550 27.21 33.87 19.35
N SER A 551 27.07 33.30 18.14
CA SER A 551 26.65 34.05 16.95
C SER A 551 25.22 34.61 17.04
N LEU A 552 24.36 34.01 17.86
CA LEU A 552 23.03 34.56 18.15
C LEU A 552 23.13 35.72 19.15
N LEU A 553 24.00 35.61 20.15
CA LEU A 553 24.26 36.69 21.10
C LEU A 553 24.83 37.93 20.41
N ASP A 554 25.70 37.75 19.42
CA ASP A 554 26.24 38.83 18.57
C ASP A 554 25.17 39.63 17.84
N LYS A 555 24.02 39.02 17.54
CA LYS A 555 22.92 39.69 16.84
C LYS A 555 22.01 40.49 17.77
N VAL A 556 22.07 40.24 19.09
CA VAL A 556 21.13 40.82 20.05
C VAL A 556 21.77 41.77 21.05
N SER A 557 23.10 41.70 21.23
CA SER A 557 23.84 42.62 22.09
C SER A 557 25.26 42.87 21.54
N GLU A 558 25.61 44.15 21.37
CA GLU A 558 26.97 44.59 21.02
C GLU A 558 27.88 44.73 22.26
N GLY A 559 27.28 44.79 23.45
CA GLY A 559 28.00 44.97 24.73
C GLY A 559 28.04 43.72 25.60
N LYS A 560 28.84 43.77 26.67
CA LYS A 560 28.83 42.74 27.72
C LYS A 560 27.58 42.86 28.58
N PHE A 561 26.95 41.73 28.90
CA PHE A 561 25.88 41.65 29.89
C PHE A 561 26.44 41.99 31.28
N HIS A 562 25.71 42.76 32.08
CA HIS A 562 26.15 43.20 33.39
C HIS A 562 26.03 42.07 34.43
N TYR A 563 24.89 41.38 34.45
CA TYR A 563 24.56 40.32 35.39
C TYR A 563 23.87 39.18 34.65
N ALA A 564 24.62 38.14 34.33
CA ALA A 564 24.13 36.97 33.63
C ALA A 564 23.85 35.78 34.56
N LEU A 565 22.85 34.97 34.22
CA LEU A 565 22.55 33.68 34.84
C LEU A 565 22.61 32.57 33.80
N GLU A 566 23.39 31.53 34.06
CA GLU A 566 23.38 30.28 33.29
C GLU A 566 22.79 29.17 34.15
N VAL A 567 21.69 28.55 33.69
CA VAL A 567 21.02 27.46 34.39
C VAL A 567 21.29 26.13 33.69
N GLY A 568 21.87 25.19 34.44
CA GLY A 568 22.36 23.92 33.92
C GLY A 568 23.77 24.04 33.34
N CYS A 569 24.71 24.63 34.08
CA CYS A 569 26.05 24.90 33.58
C CYS A 569 26.94 23.65 33.40
N ALA A 570 26.51 22.48 33.88
CA ALA A 570 27.27 21.24 33.84
C ALA A 570 28.72 21.44 34.34
N GLU A 571 29.72 20.96 33.59
CA GLU A 571 31.15 21.10 33.92
C GLU A 571 31.77 22.43 33.43
N GLY A 572 30.95 23.43 33.05
CA GLY A 572 31.40 24.79 32.75
C GLY A 572 31.87 25.04 31.31
N ALA A 573 31.60 24.14 30.37
CA ALA A 573 32.07 24.27 28.99
C ALA A 573 31.51 25.51 28.27
N PHE A 574 30.20 25.74 28.38
CA PHE A 574 29.58 26.96 27.85
C PHE A 574 29.85 28.17 28.75
N THR A 575 29.86 27.99 30.07
CA THR A 575 30.21 29.03 31.05
C THR A 575 31.53 29.73 30.72
N ARG A 576 32.56 28.97 30.34
CA ARG A 576 33.86 29.53 29.92
C ARG A 576 33.76 30.48 28.73
N LEU A 577 32.89 30.15 27.76
CA LEU A 577 32.67 30.99 26.58
C LEU A 577 31.81 32.20 26.91
N LEU A 578 30.75 31.99 27.71
CA LEU A 578 29.83 33.02 28.13
C LEU A 578 30.49 34.06 29.06
N SER A 579 31.45 33.66 29.90
CA SER A 579 32.16 34.55 30.83
C SER A 579 32.81 35.74 30.13
N THR A 580 33.28 35.55 28.89
CA THR A 580 33.90 36.62 28.08
C THR A 580 32.92 37.73 27.69
N ARG A 581 31.62 37.44 27.71
CA ARG A 581 30.51 38.34 27.36
C ARG A 581 29.79 38.93 28.57
N CYS A 582 30.27 38.66 29.78
CA CYS A 582 29.61 39.07 31.01
C CYS A 582 30.56 39.90 31.89
N ARG A 583 30.02 40.85 32.66
CA ARG A 583 30.74 41.54 33.75
C ARG A 583 30.63 40.76 35.06
N SER A 584 29.52 40.05 35.26
CA SER A 584 29.29 39.11 36.34
C SER A 584 28.41 37.97 35.82
N LEU A 585 28.79 36.73 36.11
CA LEU A 585 28.06 35.54 35.66
C LEU A 585 27.83 34.60 36.84
N LEU A 586 26.57 34.32 37.15
CA LEU A 586 26.17 33.25 38.06
C LEU A 586 25.86 32.00 37.23
N ALA A 587 26.64 30.95 37.41
CA ALA A 587 26.42 29.66 36.78
C ALA A 587 25.88 28.66 37.82
N VAL A 588 24.76 28.03 37.52
CA VAL A 588 24.09 27.12 38.46
C VAL A 588 23.84 25.76 37.85
N ASP A 589 24.00 24.73 38.68
CA ASP A 589 23.62 23.35 38.38
C ASP A 589 23.18 22.71 39.69
N PHE A 590 22.44 21.61 39.62
CA PHE A 590 21.99 20.89 40.82
C PHE A 590 22.93 19.72 41.18
N SER A 591 23.92 19.41 40.34
CA SER A 591 24.98 18.44 40.63
C SER A 591 26.21 19.12 41.22
N GLU A 592 26.60 18.72 42.44
CA GLU A 592 27.80 19.25 43.08
C GLU A 592 29.08 18.71 42.42
N THR A 593 29.03 17.48 41.89
CA THR A 593 30.14 16.90 41.13
C THR A 593 30.44 17.73 39.88
N ALA A 594 29.40 18.12 39.13
CA ALA A 594 29.54 18.97 37.96
C ALA A 594 30.11 20.36 38.32
N LEU A 595 29.56 21.00 39.36
CA LEU A 595 30.01 22.31 39.83
C LEU A 595 31.47 22.32 40.32
N THR A 596 31.90 21.26 40.99
CA THR A 596 33.30 21.13 41.42
C THR A 596 34.24 21.14 40.23
N ARG A 597 33.90 20.44 39.14
CA ARG A 597 34.66 20.46 37.88
C ARG A 597 34.54 21.80 37.17
N ALA A 598 33.35 22.41 37.17
CA ALA A 598 33.13 23.72 36.57
C ALA A 598 33.98 24.83 37.20
N ARG A 599 34.08 24.86 38.54
CA ARG A 599 34.96 25.78 39.29
C ARG A 599 36.43 25.61 38.91
N HIS A 600 36.87 24.36 38.71
CA HIS A 600 38.23 24.08 38.24
C HIS A 600 38.44 24.52 36.79
N ASN A 601 37.44 24.31 35.93
CA ASN A 601 37.50 24.61 34.50
C ASN A 601 37.37 26.10 34.19
N VAL A 602 36.74 26.89 35.07
CA VAL A 602 36.50 28.33 34.86
C VAL A 602 36.95 29.09 36.12
N PRO A 603 38.24 29.45 36.21
CA PRO A 603 38.81 30.13 37.38
C PRO A 603 38.55 31.66 37.40
N ASP A 604 37.71 32.16 36.50
CA ASP A 604 37.42 33.59 36.33
C ASP A 604 36.78 34.20 37.58
N ALA A 605 37.38 35.25 38.15
CA ALA A 605 36.92 35.86 39.40
C ALA A 605 35.52 36.50 39.31
N HIS A 606 35.04 36.82 38.11
CA HIS A 606 33.69 37.37 37.89
C HIS A 606 32.62 36.30 37.65
N VAL A 607 32.99 35.01 37.72
CA VAL A 607 32.08 33.87 37.60
C VAL A 607 31.88 33.24 38.98
N SER A 608 30.62 33.09 39.39
CA SER A 608 30.26 32.40 40.62
C SER A 608 29.44 31.14 40.33
N PHE A 609 29.63 30.10 41.15
CA PHE A 609 29.00 28.80 40.97
C PHE A 609 28.14 28.45 42.18
N GLN A 610 26.86 28.14 41.95
CA GLN A 610 25.91 27.82 43.01
C GLN A 610 25.19 26.49 42.73
N ASN A 611 25.09 25.66 43.77
CA ASN A 611 24.22 24.49 43.75
C ASN A 611 22.75 24.95 43.85
N LEU A 612 21.98 24.72 42.79
CA LEU A 612 20.59 25.18 42.69
C LEU A 612 19.75 24.17 41.91
N ASN A 613 18.70 23.66 42.56
CA ASN A 613 17.66 22.90 41.89
C ASN A 613 16.57 23.86 41.40
N ILE A 614 16.54 24.13 40.09
CA ILE A 614 15.62 25.10 39.49
C ILE A 614 14.14 24.76 39.73
N LEU A 615 13.81 23.48 39.96
CA LEU A 615 12.43 23.04 40.23
C LEU A 615 11.95 23.44 41.62
N THR A 616 12.82 23.42 42.62
CA THR A 616 12.46 23.63 44.04
C THR A 616 12.93 24.97 44.56
N ASP A 617 14.16 25.36 44.24
CA ASP A 617 14.86 26.45 44.91
C ASP A 617 14.51 27.81 44.29
N PRO A 618 14.52 28.90 45.07
CA PRO A 618 14.30 30.25 44.54
C PRO A 618 15.53 30.74 43.76
N VAL A 619 15.29 31.52 42.70
CA VAL A 619 16.35 32.23 41.98
C VAL A 619 16.39 33.67 42.51
N SER A 620 17.42 33.98 43.29
CA SER A 620 17.60 35.30 43.89
C SER A 620 18.40 36.21 42.97
N GLY A 621 17.86 37.40 42.67
CA GLY A 621 18.55 38.43 41.88
C GLY A 621 17.77 38.91 40.64
N LYS A 622 18.35 39.87 39.93
CA LYS A 622 17.87 40.37 38.64
C LYS A 622 19.00 40.31 37.63
N PHE A 623 18.75 39.66 36.50
CA PHE A 623 19.73 39.39 35.47
C PHE A 623 19.34 40.05 34.15
N ASP A 624 20.26 40.74 33.48
CA ASP A 624 20.03 41.27 32.14
C ASP A 624 20.23 40.21 31.04
N PHE A 625 20.77 39.05 31.41
CA PHE A 625 20.82 37.86 30.57
C PHE A 625 20.55 36.57 31.35
N VAL A 626 19.68 35.70 30.83
CA VAL A 626 19.44 34.36 31.36
C VAL A 626 19.61 33.34 30.24
N ALA A 627 20.37 32.27 30.47
CA ALA A 627 20.52 31.14 29.56
C ALA A 627 20.00 29.85 30.19
N ALA A 628 19.14 29.15 29.47
CA ALA A 628 18.71 27.78 29.78
C ALA A 628 18.92 26.93 28.52
N MET A 629 19.95 26.11 28.53
CA MET A 629 20.37 25.29 27.40
C MET A 629 20.26 23.82 27.76
N ASP A 630 19.63 23.05 26.88
CA ASP A 630 19.41 21.61 27.02
C ASP A 630 18.83 21.19 28.41
N LEU A 631 18.01 22.09 28.99
CA LEU A 631 17.48 21.99 30.36
C LEU A 631 16.00 21.57 30.39
N MET A 632 15.14 22.29 29.68
CA MET A 632 13.69 22.17 29.83
C MET A 632 13.13 20.88 29.21
N GLU A 633 13.83 20.26 28.26
CA GLU A 633 13.49 18.95 27.68
C GLU A 633 13.57 17.80 28.69
N ASN A 634 14.33 17.99 29.78
CA ASN A 634 14.46 17.02 30.87
C ASN A 634 13.30 17.11 31.87
N MET A 635 12.36 18.04 31.66
CA MET A 635 11.15 18.18 32.45
C MET A 635 10.02 17.36 31.78
N PHE A 636 9.58 16.32 32.48
CA PHE A 636 8.58 15.39 31.95
C PHE A 636 7.15 15.78 32.32
N HIS A 637 6.99 16.68 33.28
CA HIS A 637 5.69 17.23 33.64
C HIS A 637 5.49 18.66 33.12
N PRO A 638 4.32 18.97 32.53
CA PRO A 638 4.01 20.32 32.03
C PRO A 638 4.12 21.42 33.09
N TRP A 639 3.77 21.11 34.34
CA TRP A 639 3.84 22.06 35.45
C TRP A 639 5.28 22.39 35.87
N ASP A 640 6.24 21.50 35.62
CA ASP A 640 7.65 21.77 35.90
C ASP A 640 8.21 22.77 34.87
N VAL A 641 7.91 22.57 33.59
CA VAL A 641 8.23 23.54 32.52
C VAL A 641 7.62 24.90 32.81
N LYS A 642 6.35 24.94 33.24
CA LYS A 642 5.67 26.17 33.67
C LYS A 642 6.38 26.85 34.84
N ARG A 643 6.67 26.10 35.90
CA ARG A 643 7.29 26.62 37.11
C ARG A 643 8.67 27.22 36.80
N VAL A 644 9.48 26.53 36.00
CA VAL A 644 10.82 27.01 35.63
C VAL A 644 10.73 28.22 34.73
N ARG A 645 9.87 28.22 33.71
CA ARG A 645 9.63 29.40 32.87
C ARG A 645 9.30 30.62 33.74
N ASP A 646 8.34 30.49 34.65
CA ASP A 646 7.87 31.61 35.47
C ASP A 646 8.99 32.11 36.41
N LYS A 647 9.79 31.21 36.99
CA LYS A 647 10.97 31.58 37.81
C LYS A 647 12.03 32.33 37.00
N LEU A 648 12.40 31.83 35.82
CA LEU A 648 13.41 32.45 34.97
C LEU A 648 12.95 33.82 34.45
N VAL A 649 11.68 33.94 34.06
CA VAL A 649 11.10 35.22 33.65
C VAL A 649 11.03 36.20 34.82
N ALA A 650 10.74 35.73 36.03
CA ALA A 650 10.77 36.57 37.23
C ALA A 650 12.18 37.08 37.55
N ALA A 651 13.21 36.25 37.39
CA ALA A 651 14.62 36.62 37.61
C ALA A 651 15.19 37.55 36.52
N LEU A 652 14.59 37.57 35.32
CA LEU A 652 15.03 38.42 34.22
C LEU A 652 14.66 39.90 34.47
N ALA A 653 15.62 40.81 34.30
CA ALA A 653 15.45 42.25 34.39
C ALA A 653 14.61 42.80 33.22
N ALA A 654 14.05 44.00 33.38
CA ALA A 654 13.39 44.69 32.27
C ALA A 654 14.40 44.87 31.12
N ASP A 655 13.94 44.68 29.89
CA ASP A 655 14.77 44.72 28.67
C ASP A 655 15.89 43.67 28.58
N GLY A 656 15.98 42.74 29.55
CA GLY A 656 16.92 41.64 29.54
C GLY A 656 16.57 40.55 28.52
N TYR A 657 17.56 39.72 28.18
CA TYR A 657 17.43 38.64 27.20
C TYR A 657 17.38 37.25 27.85
N PHE A 658 16.46 36.41 27.39
CA PHE A 658 16.37 35.00 27.75
C PHE A 658 16.71 34.11 26.55
N LEU A 659 17.83 33.40 26.64
CA LEU A 659 18.23 32.37 25.69
C LEU A 659 17.66 31.02 26.13
N LEU A 660 16.87 30.42 25.25
CA LEU A 660 16.36 29.07 25.36
C LEU A 660 16.96 28.21 24.23
N VAL A 661 17.58 27.09 24.60
CA VAL A 661 17.95 26.05 23.64
C VAL A 661 17.42 24.71 24.11
N CYS A 662 16.72 24.00 23.21
CA CYS A 662 16.19 22.66 23.46
C CYS A 662 16.50 21.73 22.30
N GLN A 663 16.64 20.44 22.60
CA GLN A 663 16.69 19.40 21.59
C GLN A 663 15.38 19.30 20.81
N LYS A 664 15.52 19.22 19.49
CA LYS A 664 14.42 19.01 18.56
C LYS A 664 14.18 17.52 18.39
N GLN A 665 12.92 17.11 18.49
CA GLN A 665 12.49 15.76 18.18
C GLN A 665 12.21 15.62 16.68
N ASP A 666 11.89 14.40 16.23
CA ASP A 666 11.58 14.18 14.83
C ASP A 666 10.34 14.98 14.37
N SER A 667 10.28 15.32 13.09
CA SER A 667 9.25 16.24 12.56
C SER A 667 7.81 15.75 12.71
N GLU A 668 7.58 14.42 12.76
CA GLU A 668 6.25 13.86 13.02
C GLU A 668 5.89 13.99 14.51
N PHE A 669 6.87 13.90 15.41
CA PHE A 669 6.67 14.12 16.84
C PHE A 669 6.31 15.59 17.15
N GLU A 670 7.09 16.54 16.64
CA GLU A 670 6.88 17.98 16.89
C GLU A 670 5.54 18.49 16.35
N LYS A 671 4.91 17.78 15.39
CA LYS A 671 3.58 18.10 14.84
C LYS A 671 2.42 17.42 15.58
N SER A 672 2.71 16.56 16.54
CA SER A 672 1.68 15.78 17.22
C SER A 672 0.91 16.64 18.24
N TRP A 673 -0.42 16.46 18.33
CA TRP A 673 -1.25 17.27 19.22
C TRP A 673 -0.89 17.06 20.71
N TRP A 674 -0.38 15.88 21.07
CA TRP A 674 0.06 15.59 22.44
C TRP A 674 1.41 16.23 22.80
N ALA A 675 2.25 16.60 21.82
CA ALA A 675 3.51 17.30 22.09
C ALA A 675 3.25 18.66 22.77
N ASP A 676 2.24 19.41 22.31
CA ASP A 676 1.82 20.66 22.94
C ASP A 676 1.15 20.43 24.30
N LEU A 677 0.34 19.36 24.45
CA LEU A 677 -0.35 19.04 25.71
C LEU A 677 0.65 18.71 26.83
N PHE A 678 1.67 17.90 26.53
CA PHE A 678 2.70 17.51 27.48
C PHE A 678 3.88 18.50 27.53
N ILE A 679 3.89 19.52 26.67
CA ILE A 679 4.99 20.47 26.47
C ILE A 679 6.33 19.74 26.22
N ARG A 680 6.31 18.83 25.23
CA ARG A 680 7.43 17.94 24.89
C ARG A 680 7.95 18.24 23.49
N GLY A 681 9.28 18.21 23.35
CA GLY A 681 9.97 18.59 22.12
C GLY A 681 10.33 20.06 22.11
N GLY A 682 11.46 20.39 21.47
CA GLY A 682 12.01 21.73 21.50
C GLY A 682 11.08 22.78 20.89
N VAL A 683 10.24 22.40 19.92
CA VAL A 683 9.28 23.34 19.30
C VAL A 683 8.14 23.64 20.28
N ALA A 684 7.57 22.63 20.92
CA ALA A 684 6.49 22.80 21.90
C ALA A 684 6.96 23.63 23.11
N ILE A 685 8.15 23.35 23.64
CA ILE A 685 8.73 24.09 24.78
C ILE A 685 8.95 25.57 24.39
N ARG A 686 9.58 25.84 23.26
CA ARG A 686 9.77 27.22 22.76
C ARG A 686 8.43 27.95 22.62
N ASN A 687 7.45 27.32 22.00
CA ASN A 687 6.13 27.91 21.81
C ASN A 687 5.46 28.22 23.15
N TYR A 688 5.58 27.32 24.14
CA TYR A 688 5.03 27.51 25.47
C TYR A 688 5.71 28.65 26.24
N VAL A 689 7.04 28.76 26.15
CA VAL A 689 7.81 29.86 26.73
C VAL A 689 7.44 31.19 26.08
N GLY A 690 7.35 31.23 24.75
CA GLY A 690 7.00 32.42 23.99
C GLY A 690 5.57 32.94 24.18
N ARG A 691 4.68 32.14 24.78
CA ARG A 691 3.32 32.58 25.17
C ARG A 691 3.29 33.38 26.48
N HIS A 692 4.41 33.50 27.19
CA HIS A 692 4.44 34.30 28.42
C HIS A 692 4.25 35.80 28.10
N PRO A 693 3.32 36.51 28.76
CA PRO A 693 2.95 37.88 28.36
C PRO A 693 4.10 38.89 28.43
N SER A 694 5.05 38.70 29.34
CA SER A 694 6.22 39.57 29.49
C SER A 694 7.38 39.25 28.54
N LEU A 695 7.26 38.26 27.65
CA LEU A 695 8.33 37.87 26.74
C LEU A 695 7.93 38.18 25.30
N ARG A 696 8.85 38.80 24.56
CA ARG A 696 8.78 38.96 23.11
C ARG A 696 9.88 38.13 22.45
N LEU A 697 9.52 37.30 21.49
CA LEU A 697 10.52 36.57 20.69
C LEU A 697 11.29 37.55 19.80
N VAL A 698 12.61 37.61 19.97
CA VAL A 698 13.52 38.45 19.18
C VAL A 698 14.10 37.67 18.03
N HIS A 699 14.55 36.45 18.30
CA HIS A 699 15.14 35.57 17.29
C HIS A 699 14.77 34.11 17.57
N SER A 700 14.51 33.34 16.52
CA SER A 700 14.43 31.88 16.62
C SER A 700 15.01 31.23 15.39
N GLU A 701 15.75 30.15 15.61
CA GLU A 701 16.29 29.31 14.55
C GLU A 701 16.06 27.84 14.93
N THR A 702 15.82 26.98 13.95
CA THR A 702 15.60 25.56 14.18
C THR A 702 16.49 24.78 13.22
N THR A 703 17.40 23.97 13.77
CA THR A 703 18.26 23.09 12.99
C THR A 703 17.63 21.69 12.87
N GLU A 704 18.39 20.73 12.36
CA GLU A 704 17.97 19.32 12.34
C GLU A 704 17.79 18.76 13.75
N HIS A 705 18.63 19.17 14.71
CA HIS A 705 18.70 18.57 16.05
C HIS A 705 18.30 19.50 17.20
N ARG A 706 18.24 20.82 17.01
CA ARG A 706 18.00 21.78 18.10
C ARG A 706 17.09 22.94 17.70
N VAL A 707 16.41 23.50 18.69
CA VAL A 707 15.62 24.73 18.60
C VAL A 707 16.29 25.80 19.44
N TYR A 708 16.64 26.91 18.80
CA TYR A 708 17.22 28.09 19.43
C TYR A 708 16.18 29.21 19.48
N ALA A 709 16.05 29.87 20.62
CA ALA A 709 15.20 31.04 20.76
C ALA A 709 15.80 32.05 21.73
N VAL A 710 15.75 33.32 21.34
CA VAL A 710 16.10 34.45 22.19
C VAL A 710 14.86 35.30 22.37
N PHE A 711 14.45 35.47 23.62
CA PHE A 711 13.36 36.33 24.03
C PHE A 711 13.90 37.59 24.69
N ARG A 712 13.18 38.70 24.60
CA ARG A 712 13.44 39.92 25.35
C ARG A 712 12.27 40.17 26.29
N LYS A 713 12.57 40.54 27.53
CA LYS A 713 11.54 40.92 28.49
C LYS A 713 11.01 42.30 28.17
N THR A 714 9.72 42.43 27.94
CA THR A 714 9.08 43.73 27.76
C THR A 714 9.04 44.45 29.11
N SER A 715 9.44 45.71 29.12
CA SER A 715 9.21 46.65 30.20
C SER A 715 7.68 46.86 30.30
N SER A 716 7.06 46.16 31.24
CA SER A 716 5.65 46.36 31.60
C SER A 716 5.48 47.60 32.45
#